data_AF-A0AAN7AR81-F1
#
_entry.id   AF-A0AAN7AR81-F1
#
_cell.length_a   1.000
_cell.length_b   1.000
_cell.length_c   1.000
_cell.angle_alpha   90.00
_cell.angle_beta   90.00
_cell.angle_gamma   90.00
#
_symmetry.space_group_name_H-M   'P 1'
#
loop_
_entity.id
_entity.type
_entity.pdbx_description
1 polymer ?
#
loop_
_entity_poly.entity_id
_entity_poly.type
_entity_poly.pdbx_seq_one_letter_code
_entity_poly.pdbx_strand_id
1 'polypeptide(L)'
;MTSRDNTVPRHNEVELEPPKSEQHPVRWHRSTFWNMTILGLCNLAAPGIWGAMNSLGAGGAASPQLINAANALTFCLMVVSCYFSSALVHYIGIKGALIFGTLGFAPYAAGLYTNNRFGTEWLVLLGAALCGTSAGVFWMAEAAIAIAYPEPWNRGKAIGYWLTYRLAGQILGGAINLGLNAKNGEAGKVSYTVFLVFIAMQCTGPIFSLLLNAPGKVEKTDGKKVELTITGGPVFELKETARLFLGKKFLLMLLFIGQAVFAEAVYFTYLAMWFSVRSRALGSFLSGIIAVVSGWILGAWIDRTRVALKTRARTSFWVIVILQGAWWTWATVLVTRYRVTRPTFDWVDRNFGESFAVFVFLTVGFQLNYMFLYFIIHNLAKDESEVVRYAALLRGTESAWQAVSYGLTSLVVFAEVGGVYINFGLWAAAIWPAWLVVREFGTSKVEQVEGRASSVDTPSFKSSEGKKLIQNDLGNGKKHILINAFDMSTVGHLSPGQWKNPVDKSATKRRLEYWIELAKLLERGGVNALFLADTYGGYDTYEGSVDNCIRRAAQWPMTDPTIPISAMAAVTKNLSFAITASTSFEPPYLLAKRFSTLDHFTQGRIGWNIVTSWKKSAFKAIGLDNPIEHDERYRQADEYLRVLYKLWESSWSPTALSPDPVNDSYVDPAQVRTINHKGKYFSLNAKHIVDPSPQRTPFLFQAGTSSAGSDFAATHAEAIFVSGHSPSVLRPKIDAIRALAAKKGRDPRSIKVFATFTPIIAETNELAQEKLVELKKYASTIGGLVLVSGWTGIDLSRLPLDKEISKEDSAEAHKVTSILDNFTTASKEHPRWTPRLVAEHAAIGGLGPVSAGSPPTVADELERWVREADVDGFNIGYVTTPGTFEEVVDLLIPELRRRGIYGKGQKGLRDDHEGSRYRYDVYKEDPPYKPEEEAQA
;
A
#
# COMPACT_ATOMS: atom_id res chain seq x y z
N MET A 1 30.34 -21.20 22.09
CA MET A 1 30.55 -19.90 22.77
C MET A 1 30.46 -18.81 21.71
N THR A 2 29.53 -17.86 21.91
CA THR A 2 29.51 -16.45 21.43
C THR A 2 29.78 -16.16 19.94
N SER A 3 29.01 -15.34 19.22
CA SER A 3 27.73 -14.66 19.41
C SER A 3 27.49 -13.87 18.12
N ARG A 4 26.26 -13.89 17.61
CA ARG A 4 25.58 -12.79 16.88
C ARG A 4 26.34 -12.12 15.73
N ASP A 5 25.93 -12.46 14.50
CA ASP A 5 25.83 -11.49 13.43
C ASP A 5 24.39 -11.50 12.90
N ASN A 6 23.58 -10.57 13.43
CA ASN A 6 22.26 -10.24 12.94
C ASN A 6 22.40 -9.15 11.88
N THR A 7 22.45 -9.52 10.61
CA THR A 7 22.23 -8.57 9.51
C THR A 7 20.74 -8.51 9.18
N VAL A 8 20.08 -7.46 9.67
CA VAL A 8 18.69 -7.10 9.38
C VAL A 8 18.56 -6.64 7.91
N PRO A 9 17.60 -7.16 7.11
CA PRO A 9 17.25 -6.56 5.82
C PRO A 9 16.23 -5.41 5.97
N ARG A 10 16.35 -4.44 5.06
CA ARG A 10 15.80 -3.07 5.10
C ARG A 10 14.27 -2.94 5.12
N HIS A 11 13.85 -1.86 5.77
CA HIS A 11 12.58 -1.14 5.63
C HIS A 11 11.92 -1.22 4.25
N ASN A 12 10.95 -2.12 4.13
CA ASN A 12 9.78 -1.99 3.23
C ASN A 12 8.65 -2.96 3.63
N GLU A 13 8.68 -3.45 4.88
CA GLU A 13 7.53 -4.07 5.53
C GLU A 13 6.75 -2.95 6.21
N VAL A 14 5.58 -2.62 5.67
CA VAL A 14 4.55 -2.04 6.53
C VAL A 14 4.19 -3.16 7.48
N GLU A 15 4.83 -3.21 8.65
CA GLU A 15 4.33 -4.01 9.77
C GLU A 15 2.85 -3.64 9.91
N LEU A 16 1.97 -4.61 9.73
CA LEU A 16 0.53 -4.43 9.63
C LEU A 16 -0.11 -4.55 11.01
N GLU A 17 -1.19 -3.80 11.25
CA GLU A 17 -1.95 -3.88 12.50
C GLU A 17 -2.42 -5.33 12.76
N PRO A 18 -2.06 -5.96 13.89
CA PRO A 18 -2.50 -7.29 14.24
C PRO A 18 -4.02 -7.28 14.44
N PRO A 19 -4.74 -8.35 14.05
CA PRO A 19 -6.19 -8.46 14.23
C PRO A 19 -6.61 -8.19 15.68
N LYS A 20 -7.78 -7.58 15.94
CA LYS A 20 -8.26 -7.25 17.31
C LYS A 20 -8.24 -8.43 18.30
N SER A 21 -8.32 -9.66 17.82
CA SER A 21 -8.23 -10.89 18.65
C SER A 21 -6.80 -11.24 19.08
N GLU A 22 -5.80 -10.77 18.35
CA GLU A 22 -4.36 -10.89 18.65
C GLU A 22 -3.81 -9.62 19.31
N GLN A 23 -4.63 -8.57 19.40
CA GLN A 23 -4.28 -7.37 20.12
C GLN A 23 -4.32 -7.64 21.62
N HIS A 24 -3.20 -7.38 22.29
CA HIS A 24 -3.15 -7.45 23.74
C HIS A 24 -3.97 -6.30 24.34
N PRO A 25 -4.84 -6.56 25.33
CA PRO A 25 -5.55 -5.50 26.02
C PRO A 25 -4.53 -4.63 26.76
N VAL A 26 -4.38 -3.38 26.31
CA VAL A 26 -3.46 -2.41 26.91
C VAL A 26 -4.17 -1.57 27.94
N ARG A 27 -3.51 -1.29 29.06
CA ARG A 27 -4.05 -0.33 30.04
C ARG A 27 -4.00 1.06 29.44
N TRP A 28 -5.08 1.82 29.55
CA TRP A 28 -5.16 3.17 28.97
C TRP A 28 -3.94 4.05 29.34
N HIS A 29 -3.55 4.11 30.61
CA HIS A 29 -2.40 4.88 31.11
C HIS A 29 -1.01 4.34 30.72
N ARG A 30 -0.93 3.19 30.04
CA ARG A 30 0.32 2.59 29.50
C ARG A 30 0.31 2.43 28.00
N SER A 31 -0.84 2.66 27.37
CA SER A 31 -1.02 2.56 25.93
C SER A 31 -0.11 3.53 25.18
N THR A 32 0.18 3.18 23.93
CA THR A 32 0.80 4.08 22.96
C THR A 32 0.12 5.44 22.92
N PHE A 33 -1.22 5.47 22.84
CA PHE A 33 -1.99 6.71 22.74
C PHE A 33 -1.73 7.64 23.93
N TRP A 34 -1.77 7.13 25.16
CA TRP A 34 -1.48 7.92 26.36
C TRP A 34 -0.08 8.56 26.29
N ASN A 35 0.94 7.76 25.98
CA ASN A 35 2.30 8.27 25.92
C ASN A 35 2.48 9.31 24.81
N MET A 36 1.79 9.16 23.67
CA MET A 36 1.79 10.16 22.60
C MET A 36 1.08 11.45 23.02
N THR A 37 -0.02 11.38 23.77
CA THR A 37 -0.67 12.56 24.35
C THR A 37 0.25 13.27 25.35
N ILE A 38 0.94 12.53 26.23
CA ILE A 38 1.91 13.12 27.16
C ILE A 38 3.06 13.80 26.42
N LEU A 39 3.63 13.16 25.38
CA LEU A 39 4.65 13.77 24.54
C LEU A 39 4.13 15.05 23.85
N GLY A 40 2.89 15.02 23.37
CA GLY A 40 2.18 16.17 22.82
C GLY A 40 2.03 17.31 23.83
N LEU A 41 1.61 17.03 25.05
CA LEU A 41 1.50 18.04 26.12
C LEU A 41 2.86 18.65 26.49
N CYS A 42 3.93 17.83 26.52
CA CYS A 42 5.29 18.35 26.68
C CYS A 42 5.67 19.27 25.52
N ASN A 43 5.27 18.93 24.30
CA ASN A 43 5.48 19.76 23.10
C ASN A 43 4.74 21.07 23.14
N LEU A 44 3.49 21.05 23.59
CA LEU A 44 2.70 22.26 23.80
C LEU A 44 3.41 23.15 24.82
N ALA A 45 3.72 22.61 26.00
CA ALA A 45 4.25 23.36 27.14
C ALA A 45 5.66 23.91 26.86
N ALA A 46 6.54 23.16 26.20
CA ALA A 46 7.93 23.56 25.97
C ALA A 46 8.14 24.23 24.60
N PRO A 47 8.45 23.51 23.50
CA PRO A 47 8.77 24.14 22.23
C PRO A 47 7.59 24.90 21.60
N GLY A 48 6.34 24.52 21.87
CA GLY A 48 5.14 25.20 21.39
C GLY A 48 4.98 26.61 21.95
N ILE A 49 5.07 26.76 23.28
CA ILE A 49 5.06 28.09 23.92
C ILE A 49 6.33 28.88 23.60
N TRP A 50 7.47 28.23 23.46
CA TRP A 50 8.68 28.90 22.97
C TRP A 50 8.49 29.49 21.56
N GLY A 51 7.88 28.72 20.65
CA GLY A 51 7.50 29.21 19.32
C GLY A 51 6.52 30.38 19.40
N ALA A 52 5.54 30.31 20.31
CA ALA A 52 4.57 31.37 20.52
C ALA A 52 5.20 32.69 21.01
N MET A 53 6.26 32.63 21.82
CA MET A 53 7.01 33.82 22.25
C MET A 53 7.78 34.44 21.09
N ASN A 54 8.41 33.62 20.26
CA ASN A 54 9.15 34.10 19.10
C ASN A 54 8.24 34.67 18.01
N SER A 55 7.03 34.13 17.86
CA SER A 55 6.04 34.62 16.90
C SER A 55 5.41 35.96 17.26
N LEU A 56 5.67 36.48 18.46
CA LEU A 56 5.35 37.87 18.82
C LEU A 56 6.26 38.90 18.10
N GLY A 57 7.36 38.44 17.47
CA GLY A 57 8.42 39.28 16.93
C GLY A 57 9.33 39.81 18.05
N ALA A 58 10.65 39.60 17.91
CA ALA A 58 11.64 40.00 18.92
C ALA A 58 11.32 39.49 20.34
N GLY A 59 10.69 38.31 20.48
CA GLY A 59 10.27 37.79 21.78
C GLY A 59 9.26 38.66 22.53
N GLY A 60 8.54 39.55 21.82
CA GLY A 60 7.64 40.55 22.41
C GLY A 60 8.33 41.81 22.93
N ALA A 61 9.64 41.96 22.72
CA ALA A 61 10.37 43.19 23.00
C ALA A 61 10.10 44.27 21.94
N ALA A 62 10.57 45.48 22.22
CA ALA A 62 10.53 46.60 21.27
C ALA A 62 11.61 46.49 20.19
N SER A 63 12.70 45.76 20.46
CA SER A 63 13.86 45.69 19.57
C SER A 63 14.44 44.27 19.54
N PRO A 64 14.85 43.75 18.36
CA PRO A 64 15.18 42.34 18.19
C PRO A 64 16.57 41.91 18.70
N GLN A 65 17.50 42.83 18.99
CA GLN A 65 18.93 42.50 19.13
C GLN A 65 19.21 41.56 20.30
N LEU A 66 18.77 41.91 21.52
CA LEU A 66 19.00 41.08 22.70
C LEU A 66 18.36 39.70 22.57
N ILE A 67 17.11 39.66 22.08
CA ILE A 67 16.37 38.40 21.98
C ILE A 67 16.92 37.52 20.86
N ASN A 68 17.29 38.09 19.71
CA ASN A 68 17.94 37.35 18.64
C ASN A 68 19.33 36.84 19.09
N ALA A 69 20.11 37.63 19.84
CA ALA A 69 21.36 37.15 20.41
C ALA A 69 21.14 36.01 21.42
N ALA A 70 20.10 36.10 22.26
CA ALA A 70 19.72 35.04 23.19
C ALA A 70 19.26 33.76 22.46
N ASN A 71 18.47 33.89 21.40
CA ASN A 71 18.08 32.75 20.56
C ASN A 71 19.30 32.14 19.86
N ALA A 72 20.25 32.95 19.37
CA ALA A 72 21.48 32.45 18.78
C ALA A 72 22.30 31.61 19.78
N LEU A 73 22.41 32.08 21.02
CA LEU A 73 23.04 31.33 22.11
C LEU A 73 22.30 30.00 22.39
N THR A 74 20.97 30.06 22.45
CA THR A 74 20.11 28.86 22.60
C THR A 74 20.47 27.82 21.54
N PHE A 75 20.48 28.21 20.26
CA PHE A 75 20.76 27.30 19.16
C PHE A 75 22.22 26.81 19.11
N CYS A 76 23.21 27.64 19.45
CA CYS A 76 24.61 27.20 19.59
C CYS A 76 24.74 26.06 20.61
N LEU A 77 24.14 26.21 21.77
CA LEU A 77 24.15 25.17 22.80
C LEU A 77 23.30 23.98 22.39
N MET A 78 22.24 24.19 21.60
CA MET A 78 21.41 23.12 21.07
C MET A 78 22.18 22.21 20.10
N VAL A 79 23.08 22.76 19.27
CA VAL A 79 23.98 21.97 18.42
C VAL A 79 24.82 21.01 19.28
N VAL A 80 25.39 21.51 20.38
CA VAL A 80 26.22 20.73 21.31
C VAL A 80 25.37 19.70 22.04
N SER A 81 24.26 20.11 22.65
CA SER A 81 23.42 19.23 23.46
C SER A 81 22.77 18.13 22.61
N CYS A 82 22.31 18.41 21.38
CA CYS A 82 21.86 17.40 20.43
C CYS A 82 22.93 16.33 20.15
N TYR A 83 24.20 16.72 20.00
CA TYR A 83 25.31 15.81 19.72
C TYR A 83 25.61 14.86 20.88
N PHE A 84 25.52 15.35 22.12
CA PHE A 84 25.77 14.56 23.34
C PHE A 84 24.54 13.87 23.93
N SER A 85 23.35 14.11 23.35
CA SER A 85 22.07 13.60 23.87
C SER A 85 22.01 12.07 23.91
N SER A 86 22.66 11.38 22.97
CA SER A 86 22.74 9.91 22.95
C SER A 86 23.49 9.35 24.17
N ALA A 87 24.59 10.01 24.56
CA ALA A 87 25.34 9.66 25.77
C ALA A 87 24.53 9.96 27.04
N LEU A 88 23.77 11.06 27.07
CA LEU A 88 22.93 11.38 28.22
C LEU A 88 21.81 10.34 28.43
N VAL A 89 21.13 9.91 27.36
CA VAL A 89 20.10 8.86 27.41
C VAL A 89 20.64 7.54 27.96
N HIS A 90 21.90 7.21 27.69
CA HIS A 90 22.53 6.02 28.26
C HIS A 90 22.54 6.05 29.80
N TYR A 91 22.75 7.20 30.42
CA TYR A 91 22.83 7.34 31.87
C TYR A 91 21.47 7.55 32.56
N ILE A 92 20.63 8.44 32.03
CA ILE A 92 19.38 8.85 32.70
C ILE A 92 18.11 8.26 32.06
N GLY A 93 18.25 7.48 30.99
CA GLY A 93 17.16 6.92 30.21
C GLY A 93 16.37 7.96 29.41
N ILE A 94 15.54 7.50 28.47
CA ILE A 94 14.79 8.40 27.57
C ILE A 94 13.77 9.27 28.31
N LYS A 95 13.17 8.74 29.38
CA LYS A 95 12.25 9.50 30.24
C LYS A 95 12.99 10.61 30.99
N GLY A 96 14.16 10.32 31.55
CA GLY A 96 14.99 11.31 32.22
C GLY A 96 15.44 12.41 31.26
N ALA A 97 15.81 12.03 30.03
CA ALA A 97 16.16 12.96 28.97
C ALA A 97 15.00 13.91 28.61
N LEU A 98 13.76 13.40 28.48
CA LEU A 98 12.59 14.24 28.23
C LEU A 98 12.32 15.22 29.39
N ILE A 99 12.40 14.75 30.64
CA ILE A 99 12.22 15.60 31.83
C ILE A 99 13.26 16.72 31.81
N PHE A 100 14.54 16.37 31.70
CA PHE A 100 15.64 17.33 31.61
C PHE A 100 15.37 18.34 30.48
N GLY A 101 14.94 17.84 29.32
CA GLY A 101 14.67 18.64 28.14
C GLY A 101 13.64 19.75 28.34
N THR A 102 12.66 19.55 29.21
CA THR A 102 11.61 20.56 29.50
C THR A 102 12.04 21.67 30.46
N LEU A 103 13.10 21.47 31.25
CA LEU A 103 13.45 22.36 32.38
C LEU A 103 13.93 23.75 31.94
N GLY A 104 14.63 23.86 30.81
CA GLY A 104 15.27 25.11 30.38
C GLY A 104 14.32 26.13 29.75
N PHE A 105 13.08 25.76 29.43
CA PHE A 105 12.12 26.64 28.75
C PHE A 105 11.55 27.74 29.68
N ALA A 106 11.08 27.37 30.88
CA ALA A 106 10.50 28.32 31.82
C ALA A 106 11.48 29.43 32.28
N PRO A 107 12.77 29.13 32.57
CA PRO A 107 13.77 30.17 32.84
C PRO A 107 13.95 31.18 31.70
N TYR A 108 13.84 30.74 30.44
CA TYR A 108 13.90 31.64 29.29
C TYR A 108 12.70 32.60 29.26
N ALA A 109 11.48 32.10 29.44
CA ALA A 109 10.30 32.96 29.53
C ALA A 109 10.35 33.92 30.73
N ALA A 110 10.90 33.47 31.87
CA ALA A 110 11.14 34.33 33.03
C ALA A 110 12.18 35.44 32.72
N GLY A 111 13.21 35.12 31.95
CA GLY A 111 14.15 36.10 31.40
C GLY A 111 13.43 37.15 30.55
N LEU A 112 12.61 36.73 29.60
CA LEU A 112 11.83 37.65 28.76
C LEU A 112 10.86 38.51 29.58
N TYR A 113 10.17 37.93 30.57
CA TYR A 113 9.30 38.66 31.49
C TYR A 113 10.05 39.74 32.27
N THR A 114 11.18 39.37 32.90
CA THR A 114 11.95 40.32 33.71
C THR A 114 12.60 41.40 32.86
N ASN A 115 13.04 41.08 31.65
CA ASN A 115 13.48 42.07 30.68
C ASN A 115 12.35 43.03 30.30
N ASN A 116 11.17 42.49 29.95
CA ASN A 116 10.03 43.29 29.57
C ASN A 116 9.57 44.21 30.71
N ARG A 117 9.50 43.70 31.95
CA ARG A 117 8.96 44.45 33.10
C ARG A 117 9.99 45.39 33.76
N PHE A 118 11.23 44.95 33.87
CA PHE A 118 12.28 45.58 34.67
C PHE A 118 13.56 45.94 33.91
N GLY A 119 13.70 45.53 32.64
CA GLY A 119 14.90 45.78 31.83
C GLY A 119 16.08 44.84 32.11
N THR A 120 15.88 43.75 32.84
CA THR A 120 16.96 42.80 33.17
C THR A 120 17.42 42.00 31.95
N GLU A 121 18.68 42.13 31.54
CA GLU A 121 19.20 41.44 30.34
C GLU A 121 19.90 40.11 30.65
N TRP A 122 20.69 40.04 31.73
CA TRP A 122 21.51 38.86 32.04
C TRP A 122 20.67 37.58 32.21
N LEU A 123 19.45 37.70 32.76
CA LEU A 123 18.56 36.57 32.97
C LEU A 123 17.99 36.04 31.64
N VAL A 124 17.87 36.88 30.61
CA VAL A 124 17.51 36.44 29.25
C VAL A 124 18.61 35.54 28.70
N LEU A 125 19.87 35.94 28.84
CA LEU A 125 21.02 35.16 28.35
C LEU A 125 21.22 33.87 29.15
N LEU A 126 21.09 33.92 30.48
CA LEU A 126 21.13 32.72 31.31
C LEU A 126 19.96 31.77 30.96
N GLY A 127 18.74 32.31 30.84
CA GLY A 127 17.56 31.55 30.45
C GLY A 127 17.73 30.90 29.08
N ALA A 128 18.31 31.61 28.11
CA ALA A 128 18.64 31.07 26.80
C ALA A 128 19.70 29.96 26.88
N ALA A 129 20.71 30.12 27.74
CA ALA A 129 21.72 29.09 27.92
C ALA A 129 21.14 27.79 28.48
N LEU A 130 20.29 27.92 29.50
CA LEU A 130 19.55 26.80 30.09
C LEU A 130 18.60 26.16 29.08
N CYS A 131 17.87 26.98 28.31
CA CYS A 131 16.98 26.53 27.25
C CYS A 131 17.72 25.76 26.16
N GLY A 132 18.84 26.27 25.65
CA GLY A 132 19.61 25.60 24.59
C GLY A 132 20.20 24.26 25.04
N THR A 133 20.67 24.20 26.29
CA THR A 133 21.19 22.97 26.89
C THR A 133 20.09 21.92 27.04
N SER A 134 18.90 22.31 27.50
CA SER A 134 17.77 21.38 27.67
C SER A 134 17.11 21.02 26.34
N ALA A 135 16.89 22.00 25.45
CA ALA A 135 16.12 21.83 24.23
C ALA A 135 16.75 20.79 23.28
N GLY A 136 18.07 20.73 23.15
CA GLY A 136 18.68 19.72 22.27
C GLY A 136 18.45 18.30 22.76
N VAL A 137 18.44 18.11 24.08
CA VAL A 137 18.03 16.84 24.71
C VAL A 137 16.55 16.57 24.49
N PHE A 138 15.70 17.60 24.60
CA PHE A 138 14.26 17.48 24.36
C PHE A 138 13.95 16.98 22.94
N TRP A 139 14.48 17.65 21.91
CA TRP A 139 14.21 17.33 20.51
C TRP A 139 14.69 15.94 20.11
N MET A 140 15.85 15.52 20.65
CA MET A 140 16.33 14.16 20.44
C MET A 140 15.41 13.14 21.15
N ALA A 141 15.07 13.37 22.42
CA ALA A 141 14.21 12.45 23.18
C ALA A 141 12.81 12.33 22.55
N GLU A 142 12.26 13.45 22.10
CA GLU A 142 11.00 13.52 21.37
C GLU A 142 11.02 12.68 20.09
N ALA A 143 12.02 12.88 19.22
CA ALA A 143 12.12 12.14 17.96
C ALA A 143 12.21 10.62 18.22
N ALA A 144 13.01 10.22 19.21
CA ALA A 144 13.16 8.83 19.61
C ALA A 144 11.84 8.22 20.14
N ILE A 145 11.12 8.95 21.00
CA ILE A 145 9.82 8.51 21.55
C ILE A 145 8.78 8.42 20.43
N ALA A 146 8.68 9.44 19.58
CA ALA A 146 7.69 9.53 18.50
C ALA A 146 7.81 8.40 17.46
N ILE A 147 9.02 7.87 17.27
CA ILE A 147 9.28 6.76 16.34
C ILE A 147 9.09 5.41 17.02
N ALA A 148 9.60 5.23 18.25
CA ALA A 148 9.71 3.91 18.87
C ALA A 148 8.50 3.50 19.70
N TYR A 149 7.79 4.45 20.32
CA TYR A 149 6.63 4.16 21.17
C TYR A 149 5.42 3.70 20.36
N PRO A 150 5.09 4.30 19.20
CA PRO A 150 3.99 3.82 18.38
C PRO A 150 4.21 2.47 17.74
N GLU A 151 3.11 1.75 17.52
CA GLU A 151 3.13 0.57 16.69
C GLU A 151 3.47 0.96 15.24
N PRO A 152 4.21 0.12 14.50
CA PRO A 152 4.71 0.43 13.16
C PRO A 152 3.65 0.92 12.16
N TRP A 153 2.46 0.33 12.15
CA TRP A 153 1.31 0.74 11.32
C TRP A 153 0.65 2.04 11.78
N ASN A 154 0.89 2.47 13.01
CA ASN A 154 0.28 3.64 13.63
C ASN A 154 1.24 4.85 13.71
N ARG A 155 2.52 4.67 13.37
CA ARG A 155 3.57 5.71 13.43
C ARG A 155 3.17 7.00 12.71
N GLY A 156 2.62 6.92 11.49
CA GLY A 156 2.20 8.11 10.74
C GLY A 156 1.08 8.91 11.43
N LYS A 157 0.05 8.22 11.96
CA LYS A 157 -1.05 8.85 12.72
C LYS A 157 -0.56 9.44 14.03
N ALA A 158 0.33 8.74 14.73
CA ALA A 158 0.93 9.19 15.97
C ALA A 158 1.78 10.47 15.77
N ILE A 159 2.57 10.54 14.68
CA ILE A 159 3.35 11.73 14.30
C ILE A 159 2.41 12.92 14.02
N GLY A 160 1.35 12.73 13.24
CA GLY A 160 0.39 13.80 12.95
C GLY A 160 -0.35 14.32 14.19
N TYR A 161 -0.78 13.40 15.06
CA TYR A 161 -1.46 13.74 16.32
C TYR A 161 -0.54 14.53 17.25
N TRP A 162 0.71 14.09 17.43
CA TRP A 162 1.70 14.77 18.24
C TRP A 162 2.07 16.16 17.70
N LEU A 163 2.32 16.29 16.39
CA LEU A 163 2.74 17.55 15.78
C LEU A 163 1.69 18.66 15.93
N THR A 164 0.41 18.27 16.04
CA THR A 164 -0.70 19.19 16.30
C THR A 164 -0.53 19.97 17.60
N TYR A 165 -0.01 19.35 18.66
CA TYR A 165 0.20 20.03 19.96
C TYR A 165 1.27 21.12 19.90
N ARG A 166 2.32 20.90 19.11
CA ARG A 166 3.39 21.90 18.92
C ARG A 166 2.85 23.17 18.28
N LEU A 167 2.09 23.03 17.19
CA LEU A 167 1.49 24.16 16.47
C LEU A 167 0.35 24.82 17.26
N ALA A 168 -0.37 24.05 18.08
CA ALA A 168 -1.39 24.59 19.00
C ALA A 168 -0.79 25.59 20.00
N GLY A 169 0.49 25.43 20.39
CA GLY A 169 1.17 26.40 21.26
C GLY A 169 1.26 27.79 20.65
N GLN A 170 1.65 27.89 19.37
CA GLN A 170 1.70 29.15 18.64
C GLN A 170 0.32 29.79 18.47
N ILE A 171 -0.70 28.99 18.13
CA ILE A 171 -2.08 29.47 17.97
C ILE A 171 -2.62 30.01 19.30
N LEU A 172 -2.46 29.23 20.39
CA LEU A 172 -2.96 29.61 21.71
C LEU A 172 -2.23 30.85 22.24
N GLY A 173 -0.89 30.90 22.12
CA GLY A 173 -0.14 32.07 22.56
C GLY A 173 -0.38 33.31 21.70
N GLY A 174 -0.61 33.13 20.39
CA GLY A 174 -1.06 34.20 19.49
C GLY A 174 -2.43 34.74 19.89
N ALA A 175 -3.40 33.87 20.22
CA ALA A 175 -4.73 34.27 20.66
C ALA A 175 -4.71 35.02 22.00
N ILE A 176 -3.93 34.54 22.97
CA ILE A 176 -3.72 35.22 24.26
C ILE A 176 -3.11 36.61 24.03
N ASN A 177 -2.06 36.68 23.21
CA ASN A 177 -1.40 37.94 22.90
C ASN A 177 -2.34 38.93 22.21
N LEU A 178 -3.12 38.47 21.24
CA LEU A 178 -4.09 39.29 20.51
C LEU A 178 -5.18 39.81 21.45
N GLY A 179 -5.75 38.96 22.30
CA GLY A 179 -6.76 39.37 23.28
C GLY A 179 -6.26 40.44 24.25
N LEU A 180 -5.02 40.30 24.75
CA LEU A 180 -4.42 41.24 25.71
C LEU A 180 -3.92 42.54 25.08
N ASN A 181 -3.61 42.56 23.77
CA ASN A 181 -3.00 43.71 23.10
C ASN A 181 -3.86 44.30 21.97
N ALA A 182 -5.09 43.83 21.74
CA ALA A 182 -5.96 44.31 20.64
C ALA A 182 -6.19 45.83 20.63
N LYS A 183 -6.08 46.49 21.80
CA LYS A 183 -6.27 47.93 21.94
C LYS A 183 -4.97 48.74 21.78
N ASN A 184 -3.80 48.10 21.69
CA ASN A 184 -2.50 48.78 21.60
C ASN A 184 -2.05 48.94 20.13
N GLY A 185 -2.36 50.09 19.54
CA GLY A 185 -2.05 50.41 18.14
C GLY A 185 -0.66 51.00 17.89
N GLU A 186 0.18 51.15 18.91
CA GLU A 186 1.49 51.78 18.78
C GLU A 186 2.62 50.75 18.62
N ALA A 187 3.81 51.21 18.21
CA ALA A 187 5.04 50.43 18.32
C ALA A 187 5.47 50.33 19.79
N GLY A 188 6.11 49.23 20.17
CA GLY A 188 6.55 49.04 21.55
C GLY A 188 6.71 47.58 21.94
N LYS A 189 6.62 47.28 23.23
CA LYS A 189 6.70 45.90 23.76
C LYS A 189 5.31 45.34 24.05
N VAL A 190 5.17 44.02 23.96
CA VAL A 190 3.96 43.28 24.34
C VAL A 190 3.73 43.37 25.85
N SER A 191 2.47 43.33 26.30
CA SER A 191 2.11 43.29 27.72
C SER A 191 2.85 42.18 28.49
N TYR A 192 3.43 42.53 29.65
CA TYR A 192 4.17 41.57 30.49
C TYR A 192 3.29 40.40 30.99
N THR A 193 1.96 40.62 31.07
CA THR A 193 0.98 39.61 31.49
C THR A 193 0.98 38.39 30.57
N VAL A 194 1.32 38.57 29.29
CA VAL A 194 1.46 37.46 28.33
C VAL A 194 2.53 36.47 28.79
N PHE A 195 3.67 36.96 29.28
CA PHE A 195 4.76 36.10 29.74
C PHE A 195 4.43 35.36 31.04
N LEU A 196 3.61 35.94 31.94
CA LEU A 196 3.15 35.23 33.14
C LEU A 196 2.36 33.96 32.78
N VAL A 197 1.50 34.05 31.77
CA VAL A 197 0.76 32.89 31.25
C VAL A 197 1.71 31.88 30.62
N PHE A 198 2.68 32.33 29.83
CA PHE A 198 3.67 31.44 29.20
C PHE A 198 4.57 30.72 30.20
N ILE A 199 5.02 31.41 31.25
CA ILE A 199 5.79 30.81 32.35
C ILE A 199 4.94 29.75 33.05
N ALA A 200 3.69 30.06 33.41
CA ALA A 200 2.80 29.11 34.06
C ALA A 200 2.59 27.85 33.20
N MET A 201 2.40 28.01 31.90
CA MET A 201 2.29 26.89 30.96
C MET A 201 3.60 26.10 30.85
N GLN A 202 4.76 26.76 30.73
CA GLN A 202 6.05 26.07 30.64
C GLN A 202 6.42 25.30 31.91
N CYS A 203 6.03 25.79 33.09
CA CYS A 203 6.21 25.07 34.35
C CYS A 203 5.44 23.73 34.42
N THR A 204 4.43 23.53 33.56
CA THR A 204 3.75 22.23 33.45
C THR A 204 4.53 21.19 32.65
N GLY A 205 5.53 21.60 31.85
CA GLY A 205 6.34 20.71 31.01
C GLY A 205 7.00 19.56 31.80
N PRO A 206 7.76 19.86 32.87
CA PRO A 206 8.33 18.83 33.74
C PRO A 206 7.27 17.91 34.35
N ILE A 207 6.12 18.47 34.76
CA ILE A 207 5.02 17.71 35.34
C ILE A 207 4.44 16.72 34.32
N PHE A 208 4.18 17.15 33.08
CA PHE A 208 3.71 16.27 32.02
C PHE A 208 4.75 15.20 31.69
N SER A 209 6.03 15.55 31.61
CA SER A 209 7.10 14.59 31.30
C SER A 209 7.25 13.49 32.37
N LEU A 210 6.90 13.77 33.64
CA LEU A 210 6.86 12.77 34.71
C LEU A 210 5.78 11.71 34.48
N LEU A 211 4.71 12.03 33.74
CA LEU A 211 3.62 11.10 33.41
C LEU A 211 3.97 10.16 32.25
N LEU A 212 5.09 10.39 31.55
CA LEU A 212 5.55 9.50 30.48
C LEU A 212 5.96 8.15 31.08
N ASN A 213 5.54 7.06 30.45
CA ASN A 213 6.03 5.73 30.84
C ASN A 213 7.45 5.53 30.33
N ALA A 214 8.27 4.85 31.14
CA ALA A 214 9.56 4.34 30.66
C ALA A 214 9.34 3.30 29.55
N PRO A 215 10.25 3.13 28.57
CA PRO A 215 10.06 2.24 27.41
C PRO A 215 9.54 0.84 27.77
N GLY A 216 10.17 0.18 28.75
CA GLY A 216 9.76 -1.16 29.19
C GLY A 216 8.40 -1.25 29.89
N LYS A 217 7.74 -0.12 30.20
CA LYS A 217 6.40 -0.02 30.80
C LYS A 217 5.32 0.36 29.79
N VAL A 218 5.70 0.68 28.54
CA VAL A 218 4.75 0.97 27.46
C VAL A 218 4.15 -0.34 26.98
N GLU A 219 2.83 -0.38 26.88
CA GLU A 219 2.07 -1.52 26.38
C GLU A 219 1.58 -1.19 24.97
N LYS A 220 2.14 -1.88 23.97
CA LYS A 220 1.67 -1.83 22.58
C LYS A 220 0.56 -2.84 22.37
N THR A 221 -0.37 -2.52 21.46
CA THR A 221 -1.46 -3.44 21.12
C THR A 221 -0.97 -4.73 20.46
N ASP A 222 0.25 -4.75 19.94
CA ASP A 222 0.89 -5.93 19.33
C ASP A 222 1.68 -6.81 20.29
N GLY A 223 1.68 -6.48 21.58
CA GLY A 223 2.43 -7.21 22.61
C GLY A 223 3.95 -7.04 22.54
N LYS A 224 4.49 -6.33 21.53
CA LYS A 224 5.93 -6.05 21.43
C LYS A 224 6.32 -5.01 22.46
N LYS A 225 7.47 -5.20 23.10
CA LYS A 225 8.03 -4.20 24.02
C LYS A 225 8.66 -3.05 23.24
N VAL A 226 8.62 -1.85 23.79
CA VAL A 226 9.39 -0.72 23.26
C VAL A 226 10.86 -0.92 23.64
N GLU A 227 11.66 -1.34 22.66
CA GLU A 227 13.12 -1.37 22.81
C GLU A 227 13.70 -0.03 22.36
N LEU A 228 14.05 0.81 23.35
CA LEU A 228 14.77 2.07 23.18
C LEU A 228 16.14 1.97 23.86
N THR A 229 16.81 0.85 23.62
CA THR A 229 18.18 0.62 24.06
C THR A 229 19.12 0.94 22.92
N ILE A 230 19.99 1.94 23.13
CA ILE A 230 21.12 2.21 22.24
C ILE A 230 22.05 0.99 22.37
N THR A 231 22.03 0.10 21.38
CA THR A 231 22.76 -1.18 21.41
C THR A 231 24.25 -1.04 21.08
N GLY A 232 24.64 0.08 20.44
CA GLY A 232 26.03 0.47 20.24
C GLY A 232 26.57 1.33 21.38
N GLY A 233 27.90 1.30 21.61
CA GLY A 233 28.53 2.26 22.52
C GLY A 233 28.42 3.70 22.00
N PRO A 234 28.48 4.74 22.86
CA PRO A 234 28.34 6.14 22.44
C PRO A 234 29.26 6.54 21.28
N VAL A 235 30.48 6.01 21.25
CA VAL A 235 31.47 6.27 20.19
C VAL A 235 31.03 5.71 18.84
N PHE A 236 30.37 4.56 18.81
CA PHE A 236 29.86 3.95 17.58
C PHE A 236 28.77 4.80 16.94
N GLU A 237 27.79 5.24 17.74
CA GLU A 237 26.70 6.09 17.26
C GLU A 237 27.19 7.44 16.74
N LEU A 238 28.19 8.04 17.41
CA LEU A 238 28.83 9.27 16.94
C LEU A 238 29.54 9.07 15.60
N LYS A 239 30.25 7.94 15.42
CA LYS A 239 30.95 7.62 14.18
C LYS A 239 30.00 7.40 13.01
N GLU A 240 28.93 6.64 13.19
CA GLU A 240 27.94 6.40 12.13
C GLU A 240 27.16 7.66 11.78
N THR A 241 26.81 8.47 12.78
CA THR A 241 26.17 9.78 12.56
C THR A 241 27.10 10.71 11.76
N ALA A 242 28.40 10.75 12.09
CA ALA A 242 29.39 11.51 11.32
C ALA A 242 29.55 10.98 9.88
N ARG A 243 29.51 9.66 9.68
CA ARG A 243 29.56 9.03 8.34
C ARG A 243 28.39 9.48 7.46
N LEU A 244 27.18 9.53 8.01
CA LEU A 244 25.99 9.99 7.29
C LEU A 244 26.04 11.49 6.99
N PHE A 245 26.52 12.32 7.92
CA PHE A 245 26.73 13.75 7.71
C PHE A 245 27.68 14.04 6.54
N LEU A 246 28.80 13.32 6.48
CA LEU A 246 29.79 13.43 5.40
C LEU A 246 29.35 12.74 4.10
N GLY A 247 28.17 12.11 4.09
CA GLY A 247 27.59 11.50 2.91
C GLY A 247 27.24 12.55 1.84
N LYS A 248 27.63 12.30 0.59
CA LYS A 248 27.38 13.20 -0.55
C LYS A 248 25.94 13.72 -0.61
N LYS A 249 24.95 12.85 -0.39
CA LYS A 249 23.53 13.23 -0.46
C LYS A 249 23.13 14.20 0.64
N PHE A 250 23.62 14.03 1.86
CA PHE A 250 23.33 14.95 2.97
C PHE A 250 24.06 16.28 2.80
N LEU A 251 25.32 16.25 2.37
CA LEU A 251 26.11 17.46 2.08
C LEU A 251 25.45 18.35 1.01
N LEU A 252 24.88 17.74 -0.04
CA LEU A 252 24.13 18.46 -1.07
C LEU A 252 22.85 19.11 -0.54
N MET A 253 22.31 18.63 0.58
CA MET A 253 21.12 19.18 1.23
C MET A 253 21.42 20.29 2.25
N LEU A 254 22.69 20.51 2.64
CA LEU A 254 23.05 21.44 3.72
C LEU A 254 22.54 22.87 3.50
N LEU A 255 22.70 23.41 2.29
CA LEU A 255 22.22 24.76 1.95
C LEU A 255 20.70 24.84 1.90
N PHE A 256 20.03 23.75 1.52
CA PHE A 256 18.58 23.70 1.43
C PHE A 256 17.91 23.58 2.81
N ILE A 257 18.53 22.81 3.72
CA ILE A 257 18.19 22.83 5.15
C ILE A 257 18.44 24.23 5.70
N GLY A 258 19.59 24.83 5.36
CA GLY A 258 19.97 26.14 5.83
C GLY A 258 19.01 27.25 5.44
N GLN A 259 18.71 27.41 4.15
CA GLN A 259 17.78 28.46 3.69
C GLN A 259 16.37 28.31 4.28
N ALA A 260 15.95 27.07 4.57
CA ALA A 260 14.63 26.79 5.11
C ALA A 260 14.52 27.35 6.54
N VAL A 261 15.47 27.02 7.41
CA VAL A 261 15.41 27.40 8.82
C VAL A 261 16.04 28.76 9.12
N PHE A 262 16.91 29.27 8.25
CA PHE A 262 17.40 30.64 8.33
C PHE A 262 16.24 31.64 8.22
N ALA A 263 15.18 31.30 7.47
CA ALA A 263 14.04 32.18 7.24
C ALA A 263 13.31 32.57 8.54
N GLU A 264 13.33 31.71 9.56
CA GLU A 264 12.59 31.89 10.81
C GLU A 264 12.91 33.21 11.51
N ALA A 265 14.19 33.44 11.79
CA ALA A 265 14.61 34.69 12.43
C ALA A 265 14.28 35.90 11.54
N VAL A 266 14.35 35.75 10.22
CA VAL A 266 14.12 36.82 9.25
C VAL A 266 12.67 37.29 9.28
N TYR A 267 11.68 36.40 9.14
CA TYR A 267 10.29 36.83 9.09
C TYR A 267 9.75 37.25 10.47
N PHE A 268 10.24 36.69 11.58
CA PHE A 268 9.87 37.18 12.91
C PHE A 268 10.50 38.54 13.22
N THR A 269 11.73 38.78 12.76
CA THR A 269 12.37 40.10 12.90
C THR A 269 11.69 41.12 11.99
N TYR A 270 11.30 40.75 10.77
CA TYR A 270 10.48 41.59 9.88
C TYR A 270 9.17 42.02 10.57
N LEU A 271 8.47 41.07 11.20
CA LEU A 271 7.26 41.37 11.95
C LEU A 271 7.53 42.32 13.13
N ALA A 272 8.66 42.16 13.83
CA ALA A 272 9.06 43.01 14.95
C ALA A 272 9.41 44.45 14.52
N MET A 273 10.10 44.61 13.39
CA MET A 273 10.65 45.89 12.94
C MET A 273 9.61 46.82 12.33
N TRP A 274 8.60 46.26 11.65
CA TRP A 274 7.75 47.04 10.74
C TRP A 274 6.28 47.11 11.16
N PHE A 275 5.86 46.54 12.30
CA PHE A 275 4.45 46.45 12.70
C PHE A 275 4.17 46.90 14.13
N SER A 276 2.98 47.44 14.35
CA SER A 276 2.44 47.79 15.68
C SER A 276 2.25 46.56 16.58
N VAL A 277 2.15 46.75 17.90
CA VAL A 277 1.98 45.63 18.86
C VAL A 277 0.77 44.76 18.52
N ARG A 278 -0.39 45.35 18.23
CA ARG A 278 -1.61 44.59 17.87
C ARG A 278 -1.50 43.88 16.51
N SER A 279 -0.80 44.47 15.55
CA SER A 279 -0.54 43.84 14.25
C SER A 279 0.38 42.62 14.37
N ARG A 280 1.41 42.70 15.22
CA ARG A 280 2.25 41.54 15.54
C ARG A 280 1.46 40.43 16.23
N ALA A 281 0.55 40.80 17.13
CA ALA A 281 -0.32 39.84 17.79
C ALA A 281 -1.24 39.10 16.81
N LEU A 282 -1.82 39.82 15.84
CA LEU A 282 -2.58 39.23 14.74
C LEU A 282 -1.70 38.31 13.89
N GLY A 283 -0.49 38.75 13.54
CA GLY A 283 0.49 37.96 12.78
C GLY A 283 0.84 36.64 13.47
N SER A 284 1.10 36.67 14.78
CA SER A 284 1.38 35.49 15.59
C SER A 284 0.24 34.46 15.54
N PHE A 285 -1.01 34.91 15.71
CA PHE A 285 -2.19 34.06 15.67
C PHE A 285 -2.44 33.47 14.29
N LEU A 286 -2.44 34.31 13.26
CA LEU A 286 -2.79 33.91 11.89
C LEU A 286 -1.72 32.99 11.27
N SER A 287 -0.44 33.27 11.52
CA SER A 287 0.66 32.44 11.03
C SER A 287 0.60 31.00 11.56
N GLY A 288 0.18 30.80 12.80
CA GLY A 288 -0.03 29.46 13.37
C GLY A 288 -1.11 28.66 12.63
N ILE A 289 -2.26 29.28 12.35
CA ILE A 289 -3.37 28.64 11.62
C ILE A 289 -2.94 28.30 10.19
N ILE A 290 -2.31 29.25 9.51
CA ILE A 290 -1.90 29.09 8.12
C ILE A 290 -0.78 28.05 7.98
N ALA A 291 0.14 27.97 8.94
CA ALA A 291 1.15 26.91 8.99
C ALA A 291 0.50 25.52 9.12
N VAL A 292 -0.50 25.37 9.99
CA VAL A 292 -1.26 24.10 10.07
C VAL A 292 -1.89 23.77 8.73
N VAL A 293 -2.68 24.68 8.16
CA VAL A 293 -3.42 24.41 6.91
C VAL A 293 -2.49 24.07 5.75
N SER A 294 -1.43 24.86 5.54
CA SER A 294 -0.46 24.63 4.46
C SER A 294 0.30 23.31 4.63
N GLY A 295 0.64 22.96 5.87
CA GLY A 295 1.27 21.67 6.18
C GLY A 295 0.37 20.48 5.85
N TRP A 296 -0.92 20.56 6.18
CA TRP A 296 -1.89 19.52 5.83
C TRP A 296 -2.07 19.37 4.31
N ILE A 297 -2.09 20.48 3.56
CA ILE A 297 -2.18 20.45 2.10
C ILE A 297 -0.96 19.73 1.50
N LEU A 298 0.26 20.10 1.92
CA LEU A 298 1.48 19.46 1.42
C LEU A 298 1.55 17.99 1.83
N GLY A 299 1.20 17.66 3.08
CA GLY A 299 1.13 16.29 3.57
C GLY A 299 0.17 15.44 2.75
N ALA A 300 -1.06 15.91 2.51
CA ALA A 300 -2.04 15.20 1.69
C ALA A 300 -1.57 14.94 0.25
N TRP A 301 -0.77 15.84 -0.32
CA TRP A 301 -0.15 15.64 -1.64
C TRP A 301 0.99 14.62 -1.61
N ILE A 302 1.92 14.79 -0.67
CA ILE A 302 3.11 13.93 -0.55
C ILE A 302 2.72 12.50 -0.15
N ASP A 303 1.66 12.31 0.61
CA ASP A 303 1.18 10.99 1.06
C ASP A 303 0.31 10.27 0.00
N ARG A 304 0.04 10.91 -1.14
CA ARG A 304 -0.85 10.36 -2.18
C ARG A 304 -0.19 9.22 -2.95
N THR A 305 -0.35 7.99 -2.48
CA THR A 305 0.27 6.77 -3.07
C THR A 305 -0.17 6.45 -4.51
N ARG A 306 -1.28 7.02 -4.98
CA ARG A 306 -1.75 6.93 -6.38
C ARG A 306 -0.84 7.66 -7.37
N VAL A 307 -0.03 8.62 -6.90
CA VAL A 307 0.91 9.39 -7.73
C VAL A 307 2.32 8.85 -7.51
N ALA A 308 3.07 8.63 -8.59
CA ALA A 308 4.44 8.12 -8.49
C ALA A 308 5.31 9.00 -7.58
N LEU A 309 6.19 8.38 -6.79
CA LEU A 309 7.11 9.08 -5.86
C LEU A 309 7.92 10.16 -6.58
N LYS A 310 8.42 9.85 -7.79
CA LYS A 310 9.15 10.81 -8.64
C LYS A 310 8.34 12.07 -8.92
N THR A 311 7.04 11.93 -9.18
CA THR A 311 6.17 13.04 -9.54
C THR A 311 5.90 13.88 -8.31
N ARG A 312 5.49 13.26 -7.19
CA ARG A 312 5.23 13.97 -5.93
C ARG A 312 6.45 14.74 -5.42
N ALA A 313 7.61 14.09 -5.36
CA ALA A 313 8.84 14.71 -4.86
C ALA A 313 9.26 15.92 -5.70
N ARG A 314 9.20 15.80 -7.04
CA ARG A 314 9.61 16.87 -7.96
C ARG A 314 8.62 18.02 -8.02
N THR A 315 7.32 17.74 -8.05
CA THR A 315 6.31 18.80 -8.05
C THR A 315 6.33 19.56 -6.74
N SER A 316 6.43 18.88 -5.59
CA SER A 316 6.59 19.55 -4.29
C SER A 316 7.83 20.44 -4.26
N PHE A 317 8.98 19.94 -4.72
CA PHE A 317 10.21 20.73 -4.77
C PHE A 317 10.06 22.01 -5.60
N TRP A 318 9.58 21.89 -6.84
CA TRP A 318 9.47 23.06 -7.72
C TRP A 318 8.40 24.05 -7.27
N VAL A 319 7.25 23.59 -6.79
CA VAL A 319 6.21 24.46 -6.24
C VAL A 319 6.74 25.26 -5.05
N ILE A 320 7.42 24.58 -4.11
CA ILE A 320 8.00 25.24 -2.92
C ILE A 320 9.03 26.29 -3.35
N VAL A 321 9.98 25.91 -4.20
CA VAL A 321 11.07 26.80 -4.62
C VAL A 321 10.54 28.02 -5.40
N ILE A 322 9.61 27.83 -6.32
CA ILE A 322 9.04 28.93 -7.14
C ILE A 322 8.27 29.92 -6.25
N LEU A 323 7.41 29.41 -5.36
CA LEU A 323 6.65 30.27 -4.44
C LEU A 323 7.58 31.06 -3.52
N GLN A 324 8.61 30.41 -2.97
CA GLN A 324 9.61 31.09 -2.15
C GLN A 324 10.37 32.16 -2.92
N GLY A 325 10.76 31.89 -4.17
CA GLY A 325 11.44 32.90 -5.01
C GLY A 325 10.58 34.15 -5.19
N ALA A 326 9.29 33.98 -5.44
CA ALA A 326 8.34 35.10 -5.53
C ALA A 326 8.23 35.88 -4.21
N TRP A 327 8.09 35.18 -3.08
CA TRP A 327 7.96 35.82 -1.77
C TRP A 327 9.24 36.50 -1.29
N TRP A 328 10.41 35.93 -1.55
CA TRP A 328 11.69 36.57 -1.24
C TRP A 328 11.96 37.78 -2.12
N THR A 329 11.56 37.74 -3.39
CA THR A 329 11.61 38.91 -4.28
C THR A 329 10.71 40.03 -3.73
N TRP A 330 9.48 39.70 -3.34
CA TRP A 330 8.55 40.67 -2.75
C TRP A 330 9.11 41.25 -1.43
N ALA A 331 9.57 40.40 -0.52
CA ALA A 331 10.17 40.84 0.74
C ALA A 331 11.39 41.75 0.51
N THR A 332 12.24 41.41 -0.46
CA THR A 332 13.42 42.21 -0.85
C THR A 332 13.01 43.61 -1.30
N VAL A 333 12.00 43.73 -2.17
CA VAL A 333 11.49 45.04 -2.61
C VAL A 333 10.98 45.88 -1.44
N LEU A 334 10.22 45.25 -0.53
CA LEU A 334 9.65 45.94 0.62
C LEU A 334 10.72 46.41 1.61
N VAL A 335 11.60 45.52 2.07
CA VAL A 335 12.61 45.92 3.08
C VAL A 335 13.61 46.94 2.54
N THR A 336 13.90 46.92 1.24
CA THR A 336 14.72 47.95 0.58
C THR A 336 14.05 49.31 0.65
N ARG A 337 12.73 49.37 0.45
CA ARG A 337 11.93 50.60 0.60
C ARG A 337 11.87 51.03 2.07
N TYR A 338 11.58 50.11 2.97
CA TYR A 338 11.40 50.38 4.40
C TYR A 338 12.68 50.86 5.09
N ARG A 339 13.85 50.44 4.60
CA ARG A 339 15.15 50.95 5.08
C ARG A 339 15.24 52.48 4.98
N VAL A 340 14.61 53.07 3.95
CA VAL A 340 14.55 54.52 3.74
C VAL A 340 13.35 55.12 4.45
N THR A 341 12.15 54.55 4.27
CA THR A 341 10.90 55.18 4.73
C THR A 341 10.58 54.95 6.21
N ARG A 342 11.23 53.98 6.87
CA ARG A 342 11.08 53.64 8.29
C ARG A 342 9.60 53.53 8.76
N PRO A 343 8.75 52.73 8.09
CA PRO A 343 7.34 52.66 8.44
C PRO A 343 7.10 51.84 9.71
N THR A 344 5.93 52.02 10.31
CA THR A 344 5.37 51.10 11.31
C THR A 344 3.90 50.92 10.96
N PHE A 345 3.54 49.72 10.49
CA PHE A 345 2.20 49.42 10.01
C PHE A 345 1.30 48.93 11.13
N ASP A 346 0.14 49.56 11.24
CA ASP A 346 -1.01 49.08 11.98
C ASP A 346 -2.08 48.48 11.04
N TRP A 347 -2.94 47.58 11.53
CA TRP A 347 -3.97 46.95 10.73
C TRP A 347 -5.01 47.90 10.12
N VAL A 348 -5.07 49.17 10.58
CA VAL A 348 -5.94 50.21 9.99
C VAL A 348 -5.26 50.94 8.82
N ASP A 349 -3.96 50.75 8.63
CA ASP A 349 -3.20 51.47 7.63
C ASP A 349 -3.46 50.93 6.23
N ARG A 350 -3.56 51.83 5.25
CA ARG A 350 -3.85 51.49 3.84
C ARG A 350 -2.87 50.49 3.24
N ASN A 351 -1.59 50.55 3.64
CA ASN A 351 -0.52 49.69 3.12
C ASN A 351 -0.24 48.46 4.02
N PHE A 352 -1.06 48.23 5.04
CA PHE A 352 -0.92 47.07 5.92
C PHE A 352 -0.99 45.75 5.15
N GLY A 353 -1.98 45.61 4.27
CA GLY A 353 -2.24 44.35 3.55
C GLY A 353 -1.04 43.86 2.73
N GLU A 354 -0.42 44.74 1.94
CA GLU A 354 0.78 44.42 1.15
C GLU A 354 1.94 43.96 2.04
N SER A 355 2.16 44.69 3.12
CA SER A 355 3.28 44.48 4.05
C SER A 355 3.08 43.23 4.90
N PHE A 356 1.84 42.94 5.30
CA PHE A 356 1.49 41.84 6.19
C PHE A 356 1.36 40.51 5.45
N ALA A 357 0.86 40.53 4.21
CA ALA A 357 0.72 39.33 3.40
C ALA A 357 2.07 38.64 3.15
N VAL A 358 3.14 39.40 2.90
CA VAL A 358 4.48 38.81 2.69
C VAL A 358 4.97 38.07 3.93
N PHE A 359 4.70 38.56 5.14
CA PHE A 359 5.03 37.88 6.39
C PHE A 359 4.31 36.53 6.46
N VAL A 360 3.00 36.52 6.21
CA VAL A 360 2.19 35.30 6.20
C VAL A 360 2.74 34.30 5.17
N PHE A 361 3.06 34.74 3.96
CA PHE A 361 3.61 33.86 2.93
C PHE A 361 5.00 33.32 3.26
N LEU A 362 5.87 34.12 3.88
CA LEU A 362 7.16 33.62 4.37
C LEU A 362 6.98 32.55 5.47
N THR A 363 5.98 32.68 6.34
CA THR A 363 5.65 31.64 7.33
C THR A 363 5.15 30.34 6.67
N VAL A 364 4.36 30.45 5.59
CA VAL A 364 3.98 29.29 4.76
C VAL A 364 5.23 28.65 4.16
N GLY A 365 6.13 29.45 3.57
CA GLY A 365 7.36 28.96 2.97
C GLY A 365 8.23 28.17 3.94
N PHE A 366 8.40 28.68 5.16
CA PHE A 366 9.10 27.97 6.23
C PHE A 366 8.44 26.62 6.53
N GLN A 367 7.13 26.60 6.76
CA GLN A 367 6.42 25.38 7.12
C GLN A 367 6.45 24.32 6.01
N LEU A 368 6.28 24.73 4.75
CA LEU A 368 6.36 23.81 3.61
C LEU A 368 7.75 23.20 3.48
N ASN A 369 8.81 24.00 3.63
CA ASN A 369 10.18 23.47 3.59
C ASN A 369 10.45 22.54 4.76
N TYR A 370 10.03 22.93 5.97
CA TYR A 370 10.23 22.14 7.16
C TYR A 370 9.62 20.73 7.00
N MET A 371 8.37 20.64 6.53
CA MET A 371 7.74 19.35 6.24
C MET A 371 8.39 18.60 5.08
N PHE A 372 8.81 19.31 4.02
CA PHE A 372 9.47 18.68 2.89
C PHE A 372 10.86 18.13 3.25
N LEU A 373 11.59 18.75 4.17
CA LEU A 373 12.87 18.26 4.68
C LEU A 373 12.70 16.90 5.39
N TYR A 374 11.66 16.74 6.22
CA TYR A 374 11.32 15.44 6.81
C TYR A 374 11.03 14.37 5.76
N PHE A 375 10.31 14.73 4.70
CA PHE A 375 10.08 13.83 3.57
C PHE A 375 11.41 13.46 2.86
N ILE A 376 12.32 14.41 2.65
CA ILE A 376 13.62 14.15 2.01
C ILE A 376 14.45 13.20 2.87
N ILE A 377 14.62 13.47 4.17
CA ILE A 377 15.46 12.62 5.02
C ILE A 377 14.91 11.19 5.14
N HIS A 378 13.58 11.04 5.15
CA HIS A 378 12.94 9.73 5.15
C HIS A 378 13.28 8.94 3.87
N ASN A 379 13.29 9.60 2.71
CA ASN A 379 13.67 8.98 1.43
C ASN A 379 15.19 8.83 1.23
N LEU A 380 16.01 9.46 2.06
CA LEU A 380 17.47 9.27 2.10
C LEU A 380 17.89 8.06 2.94
N ALA A 381 17.13 7.76 3.99
CA ALA A 381 17.41 6.67 4.91
C ALA A 381 17.17 5.30 4.27
N LYS A 382 18.08 4.35 4.52
CA LYS A 382 17.96 2.97 4.03
C LYS A 382 17.29 2.02 5.02
N ASP A 383 17.35 2.35 6.29
CA ASP A 383 16.82 1.55 7.40
C ASP A 383 16.43 2.45 8.58
N GLU A 384 15.81 1.83 9.58
CA GLU A 384 15.15 2.48 10.73
C GLU A 384 16.16 3.21 11.62
N SER A 385 17.38 2.69 11.70
CA SER A 385 18.47 3.32 12.44
C SER A 385 19.04 4.53 11.69
N GLU A 386 19.13 4.47 10.36
CA GLU A 386 19.48 5.63 9.54
C GLU A 386 18.41 6.73 9.62
N VAL A 387 17.11 6.40 9.72
CA VAL A 387 16.05 7.42 9.91
C VAL A 387 16.29 8.23 11.19
N VAL A 388 16.60 7.56 12.30
CA VAL A 388 16.88 8.23 13.60
C VAL A 388 18.13 9.12 13.49
N ARG A 389 19.20 8.63 12.87
CA ARG A 389 20.43 9.41 12.69
C ARG A 389 20.23 10.59 11.75
N TYR A 390 19.52 10.42 10.63
CA TYR A 390 19.19 11.53 9.72
C TYR A 390 18.27 12.55 10.38
N ALA A 391 17.32 12.15 11.24
CA ALA A 391 16.50 13.07 12.01
C ALA A 391 17.34 13.89 13.00
N ALA A 392 18.28 13.26 13.71
CA ALA A 392 19.22 13.96 14.60
C ALA A 392 20.14 14.91 13.82
N LEU A 393 20.66 14.46 12.67
CA LEU A 393 21.48 15.30 11.78
C LEU A 393 20.71 16.48 11.23
N LEU A 394 19.45 16.28 10.83
CA LEU A 394 18.57 17.35 10.38
C LEU A 394 18.43 18.39 11.50
N ARG A 395 17.99 18.00 12.70
CA ARG A 395 17.80 18.93 13.84
C ARG A 395 19.09 19.64 14.24
N GLY A 396 20.23 18.94 14.28
CA GLY A 396 21.53 19.54 14.56
C GLY A 396 21.95 20.57 13.51
N THR A 397 21.75 20.25 12.23
CA THR A 397 22.04 21.14 11.10
C THR A 397 21.12 22.35 11.08
N GLU A 398 19.83 22.15 11.33
CA GLU A 398 18.85 23.23 11.48
C GLU A 398 19.25 24.18 12.61
N SER A 399 19.64 23.63 13.77
CA SER A 399 20.10 24.43 14.90
C SER A 399 21.32 25.27 14.55
N ALA A 400 22.30 24.72 13.83
CA ALA A 400 23.48 25.46 13.41
C ALA A 400 23.11 26.65 12.50
N TRP A 401 22.22 26.44 11.53
CA TRP A 401 21.75 27.51 10.66
C TRP A 401 20.87 28.54 11.36
N GLN A 402 20.03 28.13 12.31
CA GLN A 402 19.24 29.03 13.15
C GLN A 402 20.14 29.88 14.06
N ALA A 403 21.21 29.31 14.62
CA ALA A 403 22.19 30.06 15.39
C ALA A 403 22.83 31.17 14.55
N VAL A 404 23.23 30.86 13.31
CA VAL A 404 23.77 31.86 12.38
C VAL A 404 22.71 32.90 12.02
N SER A 405 21.47 32.48 11.73
CA SER A 405 20.40 33.40 11.35
C SER A 405 20.02 34.38 12.46
N TYR A 406 19.76 33.88 13.67
CA TYR A 406 19.47 34.70 14.84
C TYR A 406 20.69 35.55 15.23
N GLY A 407 21.90 35.02 15.11
CA GLY A 407 23.14 35.77 15.37
C GLY A 407 23.29 36.95 14.42
N LEU A 408 23.11 36.73 13.11
CA LEU A 408 23.18 37.81 12.12
C LEU A 408 22.04 38.80 12.30
N THR A 409 20.80 38.35 12.46
CA THR A 409 19.63 39.24 12.65
C THR A 409 19.61 39.96 14.00
N SER A 410 20.56 39.69 14.90
CA SER A 410 20.82 40.55 16.07
C SER A 410 21.52 41.86 15.71
N LEU A 411 22.16 41.94 14.54
CA LEU A 411 22.79 43.15 14.02
C LEU A 411 21.76 44.01 13.29
N VAL A 412 21.79 45.33 13.49
CA VAL A 412 20.81 46.28 12.96
C VAL A 412 20.64 46.16 11.44
N VAL A 413 21.74 46.16 10.68
CA VAL A 413 21.69 46.09 9.20
C VAL A 413 21.04 44.80 8.71
N PHE A 414 21.27 43.69 9.42
CA PHE A 414 20.71 42.40 9.11
C PHE A 414 19.23 42.29 9.51
N ALA A 415 18.85 42.88 10.64
CA ALA A 415 17.45 42.97 11.07
C ALA A 415 16.61 43.79 10.08
N GLU A 416 17.19 44.86 9.49
CA GLU A 416 16.49 45.74 8.57
C GLU A 416 16.35 45.16 7.16
N VAL A 417 17.46 44.68 6.57
CA VAL A 417 17.51 44.24 5.16
C VAL A 417 18.39 43.02 4.92
N GLY A 418 19.53 42.93 5.62
CA GLY A 418 20.56 41.93 5.30
C GLY A 418 20.08 40.49 5.48
N GLY A 419 19.20 40.22 6.46
CA GLY A 419 18.63 38.89 6.67
C GLY A 419 17.81 38.41 5.47
N VAL A 420 16.98 39.29 4.88
CA VAL A 420 16.20 39.00 3.69
C VAL A 420 17.11 38.76 2.48
N TYR A 421 18.12 39.60 2.27
CA TYR A 421 19.03 39.46 1.14
C TYR A 421 19.86 38.18 1.22
N ILE A 422 20.41 37.85 2.39
CA ILE A 422 21.16 36.60 2.58
C ILE A 422 20.26 35.40 2.39
N ASN A 423 19.05 35.37 2.96
CA ASN A 423 18.17 34.21 2.78
C ASN A 423 17.76 34.04 1.32
N PHE A 424 17.58 35.13 0.57
CA PHE A 424 17.29 35.06 -0.85
C PHE A 424 18.47 34.49 -1.66
N GLY A 425 19.70 34.92 -1.34
CA GLY A 425 20.92 34.33 -1.93
C GLY A 425 21.11 32.86 -1.57
N LEU A 426 20.88 32.49 -0.30
CA LEU A 426 20.93 31.10 0.18
C LEU A 426 19.88 30.23 -0.51
N TRP A 427 18.65 30.75 -0.68
CA TRP A 427 17.60 30.08 -1.45
C TRP A 427 18.11 29.77 -2.87
N ALA A 428 18.64 30.75 -3.59
CA ALA A 428 19.12 30.56 -4.97
C ALA A 428 20.27 29.53 -5.05
N ALA A 429 21.23 29.63 -4.13
CA ALA A 429 22.38 28.71 -4.07
C ALA A 429 21.98 27.28 -3.70
N ALA A 430 20.88 27.10 -2.95
CA ALA A 430 20.43 25.80 -2.48
C ALA A 430 19.67 24.97 -3.55
N ILE A 431 19.08 25.61 -4.57
CA ILE A 431 18.19 24.94 -5.54
C ILE A 431 18.93 23.82 -6.28
N TRP A 432 20.08 24.13 -6.87
CA TRP A 432 20.79 23.16 -7.72
C TRP A 432 21.30 21.95 -6.92
N PRO A 433 22.04 22.11 -5.80
CA PRO A 433 22.45 20.98 -4.97
C PRO A 433 21.27 20.11 -4.49
N ALA A 434 20.19 20.74 -4.03
CA ALA A 434 19.00 20.00 -3.56
C ALA A 434 18.30 19.25 -4.70
N TRP A 435 18.20 19.85 -5.88
CA TRP A 435 17.61 19.21 -7.06
C TRP A 435 18.38 17.95 -7.48
N LEU A 436 19.72 17.96 -7.36
CA LEU A 436 20.53 16.77 -7.66
C LEU A 436 20.14 15.57 -6.80
N VAL A 437 19.68 15.80 -5.57
CA VAL A 437 19.22 14.76 -4.65
C VAL A 437 17.76 14.39 -4.94
N VAL A 438 16.87 15.38 -4.99
CA VAL A 438 15.42 15.14 -5.17
C VAL A 438 15.10 14.47 -6.50
N ARG A 439 15.84 14.77 -7.57
CA ARG A 439 15.59 14.16 -8.89
C ARG A 439 15.80 12.64 -8.91
N GLU A 440 16.62 12.10 -8.00
CA GLU A 440 16.90 10.66 -7.87
C GLU A 440 15.77 9.89 -7.19
N PHE A 441 14.83 10.60 -6.53
CA PHE A 441 13.71 9.95 -5.87
C PHE A 441 12.76 9.34 -6.90
N GLY A 442 12.52 8.03 -6.76
CA GLY A 442 11.67 7.27 -7.66
C GLY A 442 12.25 7.04 -9.07
N THR A 443 13.57 7.19 -9.28
CA THR A 443 14.24 6.93 -10.57
C THR A 443 15.10 5.68 -10.61
N SER A 444 14.96 4.74 -9.67
CA SER A 444 15.73 3.49 -9.72
C SER A 444 15.33 2.62 -10.91
N LYS A 445 15.99 2.87 -12.05
CA LYS A 445 16.47 1.80 -12.92
C LYS A 445 17.40 0.93 -12.08
N VAL A 446 17.25 -0.38 -12.26
CA VAL A 446 18.32 -1.33 -12.02
C VAL A 446 19.49 -0.94 -12.93
N GLU A 447 20.61 -0.53 -12.36
CA GLU A 447 21.95 -0.53 -12.97
C GLU A 447 22.82 -1.23 -11.92
N GLN A 448 23.22 -2.51 -12.07
CA GLN A 448 24.26 -2.96 -12.99
C GLN A 448 25.36 -1.92 -13.19
N VAL A 449 26.31 -1.91 -12.25
CA VAL A 449 27.66 -1.40 -12.46
C VAL A 449 28.57 -2.63 -12.51
N GLU A 450 28.84 -3.12 -13.72
CA GLU A 450 30.02 -3.95 -13.98
C GLU A 450 31.16 -3.03 -14.45
N GLY A 451 32.40 -3.32 -14.02
CA GLY A 451 33.58 -2.61 -14.51
C GLY A 451 34.93 -2.90 -13.85
N ARG A 452 35.41 -4.15 -13.92
CA ARG A 452 36.83 -4.59 -14.08
C ARG A 452 36.81 -6.15 -13.98
N ALA A 453 37.23 -6.96 -14.95
CA ALA A 453 38.19 -6.76 -16.04
C ALA A 453 38.00 -7.77 -17.20
N SER A 454 38.57 -7.38 -18.36
CA SER A 454 39.11 -8.19 -19.49
C SER A 454 38.14 -9.06 -20.32
N SER A 455 37.81 -8.66 -21.57
CA SER A 455 38.51 -8.98 -22.85
C SER A 455 37.75 -10.11 -23.57
N VAL A 456 37.33 -10.13 -24.85
CA VAL A 456 37.81 -9.57 -26.14
C VAL A 456 36.73 -9.89 -27.20
N ASP A 457 36.56 -9.03 -28.21
CA ASP A 457 36.03 -9.16 -29.60
C ASP A 457 34.86 -10.13 -29.89
N THR A 458 33.79 -9.79 -30.64
CA THR A 458 33.75 -9.36 -32.07
C THR A 458 32.27 -9.01 -32.46
N PRO A 459 31.91 -8.61 -33.71
CA PRO A 459 31.32 -7.32 -34.04
C PRO A 459 29.82 -7.33 -34.44
N SER A 460 29.29 -6.13 -34.67
CA SER A 460 27.95 -5.84 -35.19
C SER A 460 27.63 -6.51 -36.54
N PHE A 461 26.39 -6.96 -36.74
CA PHE A 461 25.74 -6.96 -38.06
C PHE A 461 24.24 -6.63 -37.95
N LYS A 462 23.78 -5.84 -38.93
CA LYS A 462 22.38 -5.45 -39.15
C LYS A 462 21.57 -6.59 -39.80
N SER A 463 20.27 -6.51 -39.51
CA SER A 463 19.10 -6.90 -40.33
C SER A 463 18.71 -8.36 -40.53
N SER A 464 17.39 -8.50 -40.61
CA SER A 464 16.56 -9.54 -41.22
C SER A 464 16.06 -10.68 -40.33
N GLU A 465 14.72 -10.76 -40.34
CA GLU A 465 13.85 -11.93 -40.28
C GLU A 465 14.25 -13.12 -39.39
N GLY A 466 13.36 -13.42 -38.45
CA GLY A 466 13.37 -14.71 -37.77
C GLY A 466 12.37 -14.74 -36.63
N LYS A 467 11.17 -15.27 -36.90
CA LYS A 467 10.26 -15.82 -35.89
C LYS A 467 11.06 -16.56 -34.81
N LYS A 468 11.09 -16.04 -33.59
CA LYS A 468 11.35 -16.86 -32.40
C LYS A 468 10.16 -16.74 -31.47
N LEU A 469 9.25 -17.70 -31.67
CA LEU A 469 8.26 -18.11 -30.68
C LEU A 469 8.95 -18.21 -29.31
N ILE A 470 8.33 -17.61 -28.30
CA ILE A 470 8.77 -17.70 -26.90
C ILE A 470 8.63 -19.17 -26.48
N GLN A 471 9.70 -19.93 -26.68
CA GLN A 471 9.83 -21.32 -26.26
C GLN A 471 9.97 -21.31 -24.73
N ASN A 472 8.96 -21.83 -24.03
CA ASN A 472 8.98 -22.07 -22.59
C ASN A 472 9.90 -23.26 -22.25
N ASP A 473 11.19 -23.15 -22.57
CA ASP A 473 12.19 -24.12 -22.15
C ASP A 473 13.24 -23.42 -21.28
N LEU A 474 13.00 -23.42 -19.96
CA LEU A 474 13.90 -22.85 -18.96
C LEU A 474 14.93 -23.90 -18.55
N GLY A 475 15.88 -24.17 -19.44
CA GLY A 475 17.28 -24.44 -19.09
C GLY A 475 17.69 -25.76 -18.41
N ASN A 476 16.78 -26.68 -18.07
CA ASN A 476 17.16 -27.99 -17.48
C ASN A 476 16.34 -29.20 -18.00
N GLY A 477 15.42 -29.01 -18.96
CA GLY A 477 14.54 -30.07 -19.48
C GLY A 477 13.38 -30.47 -18.55
N LYS A 478 13.18 -29.82 -17.39
CA LYS A 478 12.04 -30.04 -16.49
C LYS A 478 11.04 -28.87 -16.58
N LYS A 479 9.76 -29.21 -16.68
CA LYS A 479 8.65 -28.24 -16.73
C LYS A 479 8.43 -27.60 -15.35
N HIS A 480 8.32 -26.27 -15.30
CA HIS A 480 7.98 -25.56 -14.06
C HIS A 480 6.49 -25.71 -13.70
N ILE A 481 6.21 -25.84 -12.41
CA ILE A 481 4.90 -26.01 -11.79
C ILE A 481 4.42 -24.67 -11.25
N LEU A 482 3.21 -24.28 -11.66
CA LEU A 482 2.48 -23.14 -11.11
C LEU A 482 1.49 -23.61 -10.03
N ILE A 483 1.39 -22.88 -8.93
CA ILE A 483 0.50 -23.19 -7.81
C ILE A 483 -0.45 -22.02 -7.59
N ASN A 484 -1.75 -22.29 -7.70
CA ASN A 484 -2.81 -21.39 -7.29
C ASN A 484 -3.50 -21.94 -6.03
N ALA A 485 -3.92 -21.06 -5.14
CA ALA A 485 -4.81 -21.42 -4.04
C ALA A 485 -6.25 -21.44 -4.54
N PHE A 486 -6.96 -22.56 -4.40
CA PHE A 486 -8.33 -22.70 -4.87
C PHE A 486 -9.31 -22.56 -3.71
N ASP A 487 -9.93 -21.40 -3.62
CA ASP A 487 -10.89 -21.07 -2.58
C ASP A 487 -12.25 -20.63 -3.19
N MET A 488 -13.24 -20.47 -2.34
CA MET A 488 -14.59 -20.05 -2.68
C MET A 488 -15.17 -19.26 -1.50
N SER A 489 -15.98 -18.25 -1.79
CA SER A 489 -16.55 -17.33 -0.79
C SER A 489 -17.73 -17.94 -0.01
N THR A 490 -17.51 -19.16 0.48
CA THR A 490 -18.47 -20.03 1.16
C THR A 490 -17.80 -20.80 2.30
N VAL A 491 -18.61 -21.44 3.14
CA VAL A 491 -18.15 -22.24 4.27
C VAL A 491 -17.53 -23.56 3.78
N GLY A 492 -18.31 -24.45 3.15
CA GLY A 492 -17.80 -25.69 2.57
C GLY A 492 -17.57 -25.59 1.06
N HIS A 493 -16.34 -25.71 0.59
CA HIS A 493 -16.02 -25.70 -0.84
C HIS A 493 -15.94 -27.12 -1.44
N LEU A 494 -14.78 -27.78 -1.33
CA LEU A 494 -14.52 -29.13 -1.86
C LEU A 494 -14.52 -30.23 -0.79
N SER A 495 -14.44 -29.86 0.49
CA SER A 495 -14.35 -30.79 1.62
C SER A 495 -15.50 -30.53 2.60
N PRO A 496 -16.75 -30.92 2.26
CA PRO A 496 -17.92 -30.61 3.07
C PRO A 496 -17.84 -31.27 4.46
N GLY A 497 -18.34 -30.55 5.47
CA GLY A 497 -18.34 -30.99 6.87
C GLY A 497 -17.17 -30.50 7.73
N GLN A 498 -16.10 -29.99 7.11
CA GLN A 498 -14.92 -29.50 7.84
C GLN A 498 -15.18 -28.27 8.73
N TRP A 499 -16.30 -27.56 8.56
CA TRP A 499 -16.71 -26.51 9.50
C TRP A 499 -16.95 -27.02 10.93
N LYS A 500 -17.14 -28.33 11.12
CA LYS A 500 -17.20 -28.99 12.43
C LYS A 500 -15.81 -29.15 13.07
N ASN A 501 -14.75 -29.06 12.28
CA ASN A 501 -13.39 -29.23 12.72
C ASN A 501 -12.96 -27.96 13.49
N PRO A 502 -12.52 -28.06 14.76
CA PRO A 502 -12.21 -26.90 15.60
C PRO A 502 -11.07 -26.02 15.07
N VAL A 503 -10.21 -26.55 14.19
CA VAL A 503 -9.13 -25.74 13.57
C VAL A 503 -9.55 -25.05 12.27
N ASP A 504 -10.70 -25.41 11.69
CA ASP A 504 -11.18 -24.81 10.46
C ASP A 504 -11.78 -23.42 10.74
N LYS A 505 -11.39 -22.43 9.92
CA LYS A 505 -11.82 -21.04 10.04
C LYS A 505 -12.76 -20.63 8.89
N SER A 506 -13.32 -21.57 8.12
CA SER A 506 -14.21 -21.24 6.99
C SER A 506 -15.43 -20.41 7.39
N ALA A 507 -15.96 -20.61 8.62
CA ALA A 507 -17.04 -19.80 9.18
C ALA A 507 -16.69 -18.30 9.28
N THR A 508 -15.40 -17.96 9.29
CA THR A 508 -14.92 -16.59 9.44
C THR A 508 -14.76 -15.81 8.13
N LYS A 509 -14.99 -16.46 6.97
CA LYS A 509 -14.91 -15.87 5.63
C LYS A 509 -15.83 -14.68 5.37
N ARG A 510 -16.81 -14.43 6.26
CA ARG A 510 -17.66 -13.23 6.22
C ARG A 510 -16.98 -11.97 6.75
N ARG A 511 -15.80 -12.11 7.34
CA ARG A 511 -14.96 -11.03 7.84
C ARG A 511 -13.91 -10.70 6.80
N LEU A 512 -13.75 -9.43 6.46
CA LEU A 512 -12.76 -9.00 5.46
C LEU A 512 -11.34 -9.39 5.87
N GLU A 513 -11.08 -9.44 7.18
CA GLU A 513 -9.83 -9.85 7.80
C GLU A 513 -9.40 -11.26 7.37
N TYR A 514 -10.32 -12.22 7.22
CA TYR A 514 -9.97 -13.56 6.74
C TYR A 514 -9.29 -13.49 5.37
N TRP A 515 -9.89 -12.73 4.43
CA TRP A 515 -9.38 -12.62 3.07
C TRP A 515 -8.05 -11.86 3.03
N ILE A 516 -7.92 -10.80 3.82
CA ILE A 516 -6.67 -10.05 3.98
C ILE A 516 -5.54 -10.95 4.48
N GLU A 517 -5.77 -11.73 5.54
CA GLU A 517 -4.75 -12.62 6.10
C GLU A 517 -4.44 -13.80 5.17
N LEU A 518 -5.44 -14.36 4.49
CA LEU A 518 -5.22 -15.37 3.45
C LEU A 518 -4.34 -14.80 2.32
N ALA A 519 -4.61 -13.59 1.83
CA ALA A 519 -3.81 -12.98 0.78
C ALA A 519 -2.34 -12.76 1.21
N LYS A 520 -2.10 -12.31 2.45
CA LYS A 520 -0.74 -12.18 3.01
C LYS A 520 -0.04 -13.53 3.12
N LEU A 521 -0.75 -14.57 3.58
CA LEU A 521 -0.24 -15.93 3.67
C LEU A 521 0.21 -16.45 2.29
N LEU A 522 -0.66 -16.32 1.29
CA LEU A 522 -0.37 -16.78 -0.08
C LEU A 522 0.78 -15.99 -0.72
N GLU A 523 0.84 -14.67 -0.49
CA GLU A 523 1.95 -13.82 -0.94
C GLU A 523 3.28 -14.20 -0.28
N ARG A 524 3.29 -14.51 1.02
CA ARG A 524 4.49 -15.01 1.74
C ARG A 524 5.03 -16.27 1.10
N GLY A 525 4.15 -17.19 0.73
CA GLY A 525 4.53 -18.40 0.02
C GLY A 525 4.95 -18.18 -1.44
N GLY A 526 4.66 -17.01 -2.02
CA GLY A 526 4.86 -16.74 -3.43
C GLY A 526 3.92 -17.53 -4.34
N VAL A 527 2.73 -17.90 -3.84
CA VAL A 527 1.65 -18.53 -4.61
C VAL A 527 1.30 -17.65 -5.81
N ASN A 528 1.06 -18.27 -6.98
CA ASN A 528 0.88 -17.52 -8.22
C ASN A 528 -0.43 -16.74 -8.23
N ALA A 529 -1.55 -17.39 -7.89
CA ALA A 529 -2.85 -16.74 -7.80
C ALA A 529 -3.74 -17.33 -6.71
N LEU A 530 -4.60 -16.48 -6.13
CA LEU A 530 -5.81 -16.92 -5.44
C LEU A 530 -6.94 -17.06 -6.47
N PHE A 531 -7.38 -18.29 -6.72
CA PHE A 531 -8.48 -18.61 -7.61
C PHE A 531 -9.76 -18.75 -6.79
N LEU A 532 -10.74 -17.88 -7.04
CA LEU A 532 -12.03 -17.84 -6.37
C LEU A 532 -13.14 -18.39 -7.27
N ALA A 533 -13.66 -19.57 -6.92
CA ALA A 533 -14.89 -20.10 -7.51
C ALA A 533 -16.12 -19.28 -7.10
N ASP A 534 -17.19 -19.37 -7.89
CA ASP A 534 -18.47 -18.73 -7.58
C ASP A 534 -19.68 -19.44 -8.24
N THR A 535 -20.87 -19.20 -7.71
CA THR A 535 -22.16 -19.67 -8.22
C THR A 535 -23.32 -18.83 -7.70
N TYR A 536 -24.33 -18.59 -8.54
CA TYR A 536 -25.53 -17.82 -8.19
C TYR A 536 -26.70 -18.69 -7.66
N GLY A 537 -26.53 -20.02 -7.61
CA GLY A 537 -27.55 -20.96 -7.14
C GLY A 537 -26.97 -22.13 -6.33
N GLY A 538 -27.76 -22.60 -5.37
CA GLY A 538 -27.47 -23.80 -4.58
C GLY A 538 -27.69 -25.10 -5.35
N TYR A 539 -27.21 -26.21 -4.81
CA TYR A 539 -27.41 -27.54 -5.38
C TYR A 539 -28.74 -28.14 -4.92
N ASP A 540 -29.65 -28.39 -5.86
CA ASP A 540 -31.02 -28.85 -5.64
C ASP A 540 -31.31 -30.24 -6.25
N THR A 541 -30.30 -30.93 -6.76
CA THR A 541 -30.47 -32.22 -7.44
C THR A 541 -30.61 -33.39 -6.46
N TYR A 542 -29.82 -33.42 -5.38
CA TYR A 542 -29.89 -34.48 -4.37
C TYR A 542 -31.21 -34.37 -3.59
N GLU A 543 -32.01 -35.44 -3.60
CA GLU A 543 -33.38 -35.48 -3.04
C GLU A 543 -34.34 -34.44 -3.64
N GLY A 544 -34.00 -33.84 -4.79
CA GLY A 544 -34.80 -32.78 -5.42
C GLY A 544 -34.99 -31.52 -4.55
N SER A 545 -34.10 -31.28 -3.58
CA SER A 545 -34.20 -30.16 -2.64
C SER A 545 -32.84 -29.50 -2.38
N VAL A 546 -32.85 -28.19 -2.11
CA VAL A 546 -31.67 -27.43 -1.69
C VAL A 546 -31.35 -27.63 -0.19
N ASP A 547 -32.23 -28.28 0.58
CA ASP A 547 -32.13 -28.34 2.03
C ASP A 547 -30.83 -28.98 2.53
N ASN A 548 -30.36 -30.05 1.89
CA ASN A 548 -29.11 -30.68 2.28
C ASN A 548 -27.88 -29.86 1.86
N CYS A 549 -27.96 -29.11 0.75
CA CYS A 549 -26.96 -28.10 0.40
C CYS A 549 -26.83 -27.04 1.50
N ILE A 550 -27.95 -26.50 1.99
CA ILE A 550 -27.98 -25.51 3.08
C ILE A 550 -27.48 -26.11 4.39
N ARG A 551 -28.07 -27.24 4.82
CA ARG A 551 -27.81 -27.89 6.11
C ARG A 551 -26.36 -28.33 6.27
N ARG A 552 -25.69 -28.72 5.17
CA ARG A 552 -24.30 -29.18 5.18
C ARG A 552 -23.29 -28.12 4.76
N ALA A 553 -23.77 -26.91 4.47
CA ALA A 553 -22.97 -25.79 4.00
C ALA A 553 -22.13 -26.14 2.74
N ALA A 554 -22.69 -26.96 1.84
CA ALA A 554 -22.03 -27.44 0.64
C ALA A 554 -22.14 -26.38 -0.47
N GLN A 555 -21.14 -25.51 -0.56
CA GLN A 555 -21.14 -24.29 -1.37
C GLN A 555 -22.33 -23.36 -1.06
N TRP A 556 -22.73 -23.33 0.21
CA TRP A 556 -23.78 -22.46 0.74
C TRP A 556 -23.50 -22.10 2.19
N PRO A 557 -23.82 -20.88 2.67
CA PRO A 557 -24.16 -19.69 1.88
C PRO A 557 -22.95 -19.12 1.11
N MET A 558 -23.17 -18.24 0.13
CA MET A 558 -22.14 -17.63 -0.73
C MET A 558 -22.13 -16.10 -0.60
N THR A 559 -20.96 -15.46 -0.73
CA THR A 559 -20.84 -14.01 -0.94
C THR A 559 -20.10 -13.70 -2.23
N ASP A 560 -20.27 -12.51 -2.79
CA ASP A 560 -19.60 -12.10 -4.03
C ASP A 560 -18.06 -12.13 -3.88
N PRO A 561 -17.32 -12.85 -4.75
CA PRO A 561 -15.86 -12.97 -4.69
C PRO A 561 -15.11 -11.70 -5.11
N THR A 562 -15.77 -10.75 -5.80
CA THR A 562 -15.13 -9.54 -6.34
C THR A 562 -14.87 -8.47 -5.28
N ILE A 563 -15.71 -8.42 -4.25
CA ILE A 563 -15.65 -7.41 -3.17
C ILE A 563 -14.33 -7.44 -2.39
N PRO A 564 -13.84 -8.59 -1.87
CA PRO A 564 -12.61 -8.63 -1.07
C PRO A 564 -11.33 -8.36 -1.88
N ILE A 565 -11.37 -8.38 -3.21
CA ILE A 565 -10.17 -8.27 -4.07
C ILE A 565 -9.39 -6.99 -3.81
N SER A 566 -10.05 -5.83 -3.72
CA SER A 566 -9.35 -4.56 -3.52
C SER A 566 -8.61 -4.48 -2.18
N ALA A 567 -9.18 -5.08 -1.13
CA ALA A 567 -8.54 -5.17 0.18
C ALA A 567 -7.35 -6.12 0.16
N MET A 568 -7.50 -7.29 -0.47
CA MET A 568 -6.39 -8.25 -0.63
C MET A 568 -5.26 -7.68 -1.51
N ALA A 569 -5.61 -6.96 -2.58
CA ALA A 569 -4.66 -6.32 -3.48
C ALA A 569 -3.88 -5.20 -2.78
N ALA A 570 -4.49 -4.48 -1.83
CA ALA A 570 -3.83 -3.43 -1.06
C ALA A 570 -2.74 -3.96 -0.10
N VAL A 571 -2.80 -5.24 0.28
CA VAL A 571 -1.84 -5.89 1.20
C VAL A 571 -0.89 -6.87 0.52
N THR A 572 -0.92 -6.97 -0.82
CA THR A 572 -0.09 -7.89 -1.62
C THR A 572 0.54 -7.16 -2.80
N LYS A 573 1.71 -7.61 -3.26
CA LYS A 573 2.46 -7.02 -4.38
C LYS A 573 2.47 -7.92 -5.62
N ASN A 574 2.51 -9.24 -5.46
CA ASN A 574 2.72 -10.19 -6.56
C ASN A 574 1.55 -11.14 -6.77
N LEU A 575 0.87 -11.58 -5.69
CA LEU A 575 -0.27 -12.49 -5.74
C LEU A 575 -1.33 -12.01 -6.74
N SER A 576 -1.67 -12.85 -7.71
CA SER A 576 -2.78 -12.60 -8.63
C SER A 576 -4.11 -13.06 -8.08
N PHE A 577 -5.21 -12.52 -8.60
CA PHE A 577 -6.57 -12.85 -8.16
C PHE A 577 -7.39 -13.30 -9.37
N ALA A 578 -7.65 -14.60 -9.50
CA ALA A 578 -8.50 -15.14 -10.55
C ALA A 578 -9.92 -15.32 -10.01
N ILE A 579 -10.87 -14.49 -10.46
CA ILE A 579 -12.25 -14.52 -9.97
C ILE A 579 -13.19 -15.16 -10.99
N THR A 580 -14.14 -15.96 -10.52
CA THR A 580 -15.19 -16.52 -11.36
C THR A 580 -16.30 -15.49 -11.57
N ALA A 581 -16.68 -15.26 -12.83
CA ALA A 581 -17.85 -14.45 -13.17
C ALA A 581 -18.54 -15.04 -14.41
N SER A 582 -19.88 -15.03 -14.41
CA SER A 582 -20.68 -15.66 -15.45
C SER A 582 -21.00 -14.72 -16.60
N THR A 583 -20.91 -15.22 -17.84
CA THR A 583 -21.34 -14.49 -19.05
C THR A 583 -22.86 -14.50 -19.26
N SER A 584 -23.63 -15.25 -18.45
CA SER A 584 -25.06 -15.48 -18.70
C SER A 584 -26.01 -14.51 -18.03
N PHE A 585 -25.55 -13.74 -17.04
CA PHE A 585 -26.45 -13.03 -16.13
C PHE A 585 -26.30 -11.51 -16.14
N GLU A 586 -25.08 -10.99 -16.35
CA GLU A 586 -24.83 -9.54 -16.36
C GLU A 586 -24.41 -9.05 -17.76
N PRO A 587 -24.87 -7.87 -18.22
CA PRO A 587 -24.43 -7.30 -19.48
C PRO A 587 -22.91 -7.05 -19.54
N PRO A 588 -22.25 -7.25 -20.71
CA PRO A 588 -20.80 -7.18 -20.85
C PRO A 588 -20.17 -5.84 -20.46
N TYR A 589 -20.88 -4.72 -20.66
CA TYR A 589 -20.36 -3.39 -20.33
C TYR A 589 -20.13 -3.21 -18.81
N LEU A 590 -20.98 -3.82 -17.97
CA LEU A 590 -20.81 -3.75 -16.51
C LEU A 590 -19.59 -4.55 -16.06
N LEU A 591 -19.42 -5.76 -16.61
CA LEU A 591 -18.23 -6.57 -16.38
C LEU A 591 -16.97 -5.84 -16.84
N ALA A 592 -17.00 -5.25 -18.05
CA ALA A 592 -15.88 -4.51 -18.62
C ALA A 592 -15.38 -3.41 -17.68
N LYS A 593 -16.30 -2.60 -17.14
CA LYS A 593 -15.99 -1.53 -16.18
C LYS A 593 -15.41 -2.10 -14.88
N ARG A 594 -16.04 -3.13 -14.30
CA ARG A 594 -15.60 -3.75 -13.04
C ARG A 594 -14.19 -4.33 -13.17
N PHE A 595 -13.91 -5.06 -14.24
CA PHE A 595 -12.62 -5.72 -14.44
C PHE A 595 -11.50 -4.75 -14.81
N SER A 596 -11.74 -3.72 -15.64
CA SER A 596 -10.73 -2.66 -15.84
C SER A 596 -10.40 -1.91 -14.55
N THR A 597 -11.40 -1.68 -13.69
CA THR A 597 -11.19 -1.05 -12.38
C THR A 597 -10.33 -1.94 -11.46
N LEU A 598 -10.65 -3.23 -11.38
CA LEU A 598 -9.85 -4.18 -10.60
C LEU A 598 -8.45 -4.34 -11.19
N ASP A 599 -8.29 -4.31 -12.51
CA ASP A 599 -6.99 -4.40 -13.16
C ASP A 599 -6.10 -3.19 -12.82
N HIS A 600 -6.65 -1.97 -12.81
CA HIS A 600 -5.98 -0.77 -12.30
C HIS A 600 -5.63 -0.90 -10.81
N PHE A 601 -6.58 -1.27 -9.96
CA PHE A 601 -6.37 -1.32 -8.50
C PHE A 601 -5.42 -2.44 -8.08
N THR A 602 -5.40 -3.54 -8.81
CA THR A 602 -4.48 -4.65 -8.58
C THR A 602 -3.15 -4.46 -9.31
N GLN A 603 -3.00 -3.43 -10.15
CA GLN A 603 -1.82 -3.19 -10.98
C GLN A 603 -1.49 -4.35 -11.91
N GLY A 604 -2.49 -4.81 -12.67
CA GLY A 604 -2.29 -5.89 -13.63
C GLY A 604 -2.17 -7.26 -13.00
N ARG A 605 -2.97 -7.55 -11.97
CA ARG A 605 -2.95 -8.84 -11.25
C ARG A 605 -4.31 -9.54 -11.20
N ILE A 606 -5.31 -9.03 -11.92
CA ILE A 606 -6.62 -9.67 -12.02
C ILE A 606 -6.62 -10.73 -13.13
N GLY A 607 -7.28 -11.86 -12.86
CA GLY A 607 -7.65 -12.88 -13.83
C GLY A 607 -9.15 -13.17 -13.74
N TRP A 608 -9.70 -13.72 -14.81
CA TRP A 608 -11.11 -14.06 -14.93
C TRP A 608 -11.28 -15.54 -15.26
N ASN A 609 -11.95 -16.29 -14.40
CA ASN A 609 -12.48 -17.60 -14.75
C ASN A 609 -13.86 -17.46 -15.42
N ILE A 610 -13.89 -17.66 -16.73
CA ILE A 610 -15.07 -17.53 -17.58
C ILE A 610 -15.97 -18.76 -17.37
N VAL A 611 -17.21 -18.53 -16.95
CA VAL A 611 -18.22 -19.58 -16.80
C VAL A 611 -19.53 -19.18 -17.47
N THR A 612 -20.28 -20.16 -17.94
CA THR A 612 -21.55 -19.96 -18.64
C THR A 612 -22.78 -20.29 -17.80
N SER A 613 -22.63 -20.58 -16.49
CA SER A 613 -23.68 -20.95 -15.53
C SER A 613 -24.67 -22.04 -15.98
N TRP A 614 -24.88 -23.10 -15.19
CA TRP A 614 -25.73 -24.23 -15.61
C TRP A 614 -26.82 -24.64 -14.64
N LYS A 615 -26.81 -24.15 -13.40
CA LYS A 615 -27.77 -24.55 -12.37
C LYS A 615 -29.13 -23.92 -12.62
N LYS A 616 -30.19 -24.72 -12.65
CA LYS A 616 -31.58 -24.23 -12.76
C LYS A 616 -31.92 -23.22 -11.68
N SER A 617 -31.48 -23.46 -10.44
CA SER A 617 -31.63 -22.53 -9.31
C SER A 617 -31.02 -21.15 -9.57
N ALA A 618 -29.89 -21.06 -10.27
CA ALA A 618 -29.24 -19.79 -10.61
C ALA A 618 -30.02 -18.99 -11.66
N PHE A 619 -30.54 -19.66 -12.71
CA PHE A 619 -31.41 -19.01 -13.70
C PHE A 619 -32.70 -18.50 -13.06
N LYS A 620 -33.34 -19.31 -12.22
CA LYS A 620 -34.54 -18.89 -11.48
C LYS A 620 -34.28 -17.68 -10.58
N ALA A 621 -33.13 -17.64 -9.90
CA ALA A 621 -32.76 -16.54 -9.02
C ALA A 621 -32.63 -15.18 -9.74
N ILE A 622 -32.38 -15.19 -11.06
CA ILE A 622 -32.29 -13.97 -11.89
C ILE A 622 -33.53 -13.75 -12.77
N GLY A 623 -34.61 -14.52 -12.57
CA GLY A 623 -35.86 -14.35 -13.30
C GLY A 623 -35.96 -15.09 -14.64
N LEU A 624 -35.11 -16.11 -14.88
CA LEU A 624 -35.21 -17.00 -16.04
C LEU A 624 -35.70 -18.39 -15.61
N ASP A 625 -36.83 -18.84 -16.15
CA ASP A 625 -37.46 -20.10 -15.71
C ASP A 625 -36.62 -21.34 -16.05
N ASN A 626 -35.95 -21.30 -17.20
CA ASN A 626 -35.16 -22.42 -17.72
C ASN A 626 -33.73 -21.97 -18.08
N PRO A 627 -32.72 -22.84 -17.87
CA PRO A 627 -31.38 -22.61 -18.40
C PRO A 627 -31.40 -22.45 -19.92
N ILE A 628 -30.55 -21.57 -20.44
CA ILE A 628 -30.25 -21.49 -21.87
C ILE A 628 -29.56 -22.79 -22.29
N GLU A 629 -29.87 -23.29 -23.49
CA GLU A 629 -29.30 -24.52 -24.04
C GLU A 629 -27.76 -24.53 -24.02
N HIS A 630 -27.17 -25.71 -23.83
CA HIS A 630 -25.75 -25.84 -23.51
C HIS A 630 -24.82 -25.14 -24.52
N ASP A 631 -24.95 -25.48 -25.80
CA ASP A 631 -24.12 -24.93 -26.88
C ASP A 631 -24.47 -23.47 -27.18
N GLU A 632 -25.73 -23.08 -26.98
CA GLU A 632 -26.18 -21.71 -27.16
C GLU A 632 -25.53 -20.76 -26.15
N ARG A 633 -25.32 -21.20 -24.91
CA ARG A 633 -24.58 -20.41 -23.91
C ARG A 633 -23.13 -20.17 -24.32
N TYR A 634 -22.48 -21.12 -24.99
CA TYR A 634 -21.12 -20.92 -25.49
C TYR A 634 -21.07 -19.97 -26.68
N ARG A 635 -22.07 -20.02 -27.58
CA ARG A 635 -22.24 -19.02 -28.65
C ARG A 635 -22.47 -17.62 -28.09
N GLN A 636 -23.32 -17.50 -27.06
CA GLN A 636 -23.51 -16.25 -26.33
C GLN A 636 -22.22 -15.77 -25.66
N ALA A 637 -21.46 -16.68 -25.04
CA ALA A 637 -20.19 -16.35 -24.40
C ALA A 637 -19.10 -15.91 -25.39
N ASP A 638 -19.01 -16.50 -26.59
CA ASP A 638 -18.09 -16.03 -27.65
C ASP A 638 -18.39 -14.58 -28.02
N GLU A 639 -19.67 -14.25 -28.29
CA GLU A 639 -20.05 -12.86 -28.58
C GLU A 639 -19.76 -11.93 -27.38
N TYR A 640 -20.03 -12.40 -26.15
CA TYR A 640 -19.70 -11.66 -24.92
C TYR A 640 -18.22 -11.27 -24.86
N LEU A 641 -17.31 -12.23 -25.09
CA LEU A 641 -15.86 -11.99 -25.06
C LEU A 641 -15.42 -11.07 -26.19
N ARG A 642 -15.98 -11.22 -27.39
CA ARG A 642 -15.69 -10.31 -28.51
C ARG A 642 -16.12 -8.87 -28.21
N VAL A 643 -17.26 -8.68 -27.55
CA VAL A 643 -17.69 -7.37 -27.06
C VAL A 643 -16.69 -6.81 -26.06
N LEU A 644 -16.24 -7.62 -25.11
CA LEU A 644 -15.25 -7.19 -24.12
C LEU A 644 -13.90 -6.83 -24.75
N TYR A 645 -13.40 -7.61 -25.71
CA TYR A 645 -12.17 -7.28 -26.44
C TYR A 645 -12.30 -5.94 -27.17
N LYS A 646 -13.44 -5.67 -27.80
CA LYS A 646 -13.69 -4.35 -28.41
C LYS A 646 -13.61 -3.24 -27.37
N LEU A 647 -14.20 -3.41 -26.19
CA LEU A 647 -14.16 -2.41 -25.12
C LEU A 647 -12.75 -2.22 -24.54
N TRP A 648 -12.06 -3.30 -24.15
CA TRP A 648 -10.75 -3.25 -23.48
C TRP A 648 -9.57 -2.95 -24.41
N GLU A 649 -9.55 -3.54 -25.60
CA GLU A 649 -8.39 -3.47 -26.51
C GLU A 649 -8.54 -2.35 -27.55
N SER A 650 -9.78 -2.04 -27.95
CA SER A 650 -10.04 -1.25 -29.17
C SER A 650 -10.68 0.12 -28.92
N SER A 651 -11.32 0.33 -27.77
CA SER A 651 -12.01 1.61 -27.50
C SER A 651 -11.02 2.75 -27.21
N TRP A 652 -9.83 2.46 -26.71
CA TRP A 652 -8.82 3.46 -26.37
C TRP A 652 -7.46 3.15 -27.02
N SER A 653 -6.88 4.16 -27.67
CA SER A 653 -5.49 4.11 -28.15
C SER A 653 -4.52 3.88 -26.97
N PRO A 654 -3.38 3.18 -27.18
CA PRO A 654 -2.30 3.11 -26.19
C PRO A 654 -1.79 4.48 -25.73
N THR A 655 -1.95 5.53 -26.55
CA THR A 655 -1.49 6.90 -26.27
C THR A 655 -2.62 7.88 -25.94
N ALA A 656 -3.86 7.40 -25.76
CA ALA A 656 -5.02 8.27 -25.55
C ALA A 656 -4.92 9.15 -24.29
N LEU A 657 -4.27 8.66 -23.24
CA LEU A 657 -3.98 9.43 -22.03
C LEU A 657 -2.75 10.32 -22.26
N SER A 658 -2.96 11.56 -22.71
CA SER A 658 -1.90 12.54 -22.95
C SER A 658 -2.27 13.89 -22.32
N PRO A 659 -2.06 14.07 -21.00
CA PRO A 659 -2.40 15.32 -20.33
C PRO A 659 -1.60 16.50 -20.86
N ASP A 660 -2.32 17.49 -21.36
CA ASP A 660 -1.84 18.77 -21.88
C ASP A 660 -2.55 19.92 -21.14
N PRO A 661 -1.97 20.39 -20.02
CA PRO A 661 -2.54 21.48 -19.23
C PRO A 661 -2.56 22.83 -19.96
N VAL A 662 -1.73 23.00 -21.00
CA VAL A 662 -1.66 24.27 -21.75
C VAL A 662 -2.89 24.42 -22.63
N ASN A 663 -3.34 23.33 -23.24
CA ASN A 663 -4.49 23.28 -24.13
C ASN A 663 -5.79 22.80 -23.44
N ASP A 664 -5.81 22.72 -22.11
CA ASP A 664 -6.95 22.22 -21.30
C ASP A 664 -7.46 20.84 -21.78
N SER A 665 -6.53 19.95 -22.15
CA SER A 665 -6.86 18.63 -22.68
C SER A 665 -6.23 17.54 -21.83
N TYR A 666 -7.02 16.60 -21.33
CA TYR A 666 -6.51 15.44 -20.60
C TYR A 666 -6.38 14.20 -21.50
N VAL A 667 -7.27 14.10 -22.50
CA VAL A 667 -7.40 13.00 -23.45
C VAL A 667 -7.83 13.59 -24.77
N ASP A 668 -7.20 13.15 -25.86
CA ASP A 668 -7.66 13.44 -27.22
C ASP A 668 -8.89 12.57 -27.55
N PRO A 669 -10.10 13.15 -27.75
CA PRO A 669 -11.31 12.38 -28.06
C PRO A 669 -11.19 11.57 -29.36
N ALA A 670 -10.34 11.98 -30.30
CA ALA A 670 -10.11 11.25 -31.54
C ALA A 670 -9.41 9.90 -31.30
N GLN A 671 -8.67 9.79 -30.19
CA GLN A 671 -8.00 8.56 -29.77
C GLN A 671 -8.88 7.63 -28.92
N VAL A 672 -10.15 7.97 -28.73
CA VAL A 672 -11.16 7.14 -28.05
C VAL A 672 -12.27 6.77 -29.03
N ARG A 673 -12.27 5.51 -29.47
CA ARG A 673 -13.23 4.95 -30.43
C ARG A 673 -14.54 4.56 -29.72
N THR A 674 -15.67 4.94 -30.31
CA THR A 674 -16.98 4.39 -29.91
C THR A 674 -17.09 2.98 -30.46
N ILE A 675 -17.42 2.02 -29.60
CA ILE A 675 -17.71 0.66 -30.04
C ILE A 675 -19.17 0.59 -30.44
N ASN A 676 -19.39 0.40 -31.74
CA ASN A 676 -20.70 0.14 -32.33
C ASN A 676 -20.82 -1.37 -32.53
N HIS A 677 -21.39 -2.09 -31.57
CA HIS A 677 -21.61 -3.52 -31.68
C HIS A 677 -23.10 -3.83 -31.80
N LYS A 678 -23.47 -4.56 -32.85
CA LYS A 678 -24.79 -5.16 -33.03
C LYS A 678 -24.58 -6.61 -33.43
N GLY A 679 -24.66 -7.52 -32.47
CA GLY A 679 -24.58 -8.97 -32.65
C GLY A 679 -25.95 -9.64 -32.48
N LYS A 680 -25.96 -10.97 -32.35
CA LYS A 680 -27.17 -11.76 -32.11
C LYS A 680 -27.65 -11.59 -30.67
N TYR A 681 -26.72 -11.50 -29.72
CA TYR A 681 -27.02 -11.51 -28.29
C TYR A 681 -26.91 -10.13 -27.63
N PHE A 682 -25.99 -9.29 -28.11
CA PHE A 682 -25.68 -8.01 -27.52
C PHE A 682 -25.72 -6.89 -28.56
N SER A 683 -26.30 -5.77 -28.15
CA SER A 683 -26.29 -4.52 -28.91
C SER A 683 -25.81 -3.41 -27.97
N LEU A 684 -24.70 -2.77 -28.30
CA LEU A 684 -24.19 -1.63 -27.54
C LEU A 684 -23.56 -0.58 -28.44
N ASN A 685 -23.72 0.67 -28.03
CA ASN A 685 -23.09 1.85 -28.60
C ASN A 685 -22.44 2.62 -27.46
N ALA A 686 -21.14 2.44 -27.26
CA ALA A 686 -20.44 3.09 -26.14
C ALA A 686 -18.94 3.23 -26.40
N LYS A 687 -18.36 4.32 -25.90
CA LYS A 687 -16.93 4.38 -25.58
C LYS A 687 -16.74 3.68 -24.24
N HIS A 688 -15.71 2.85 -24.08
CA HIS A 688 -15.40 2.28 -22.76
C HIS A 688 -15.08 3.43 -21.80
N ILE A 689 -15.70 3.47 -20.63
CA ILE A 689 -15.57 4.62 -19.72
C ILE A 689 -14.31 4.59 -18.87
N VAL A 690 -13.61 3.44 -18.83
CA VAL A 690 -12.36 3.27 -18.07
C VAL A 690 -11.20 3.31 -19.05
N ASP A 691 -10.19 4.14 -18.74
CA ASP A 691 -8.96 4.23 -19.51
C ASP A 691 -8.15 2.92 -19.50
N PRO A 692 -7.23 2.71 -20.46
CA PRO A 692 -6.46 1.47 -20.57
C PRO A 692 -5.80 1.05 -19.25
N SER A 693 -6.23 -0.10 -18.73
CA SER A 693 -5.63 -0.70 -17.54
C SER A 693 -4.34 -1.47 -17.87
N PRO A 694 -3.48 -1.81 -16.89
CA PRO A 694 -2.17 -2.39 -17.14
C PRO A 694 -2.14 -3.64 -18.03
N GLN A 695 -3.14 -4.52 -17.93
CA GLN A 695 -3.28 -5.70 -18.81
C GLN A 695 -4.25 -5.45 -19.98
N ARG A 696 -5.09 -4.41 -19.89
CA ARG A 696 -6.32 -4.23 -20.66
C ARG A 696 -7.29 -5.40 -20.47
N THR A 697 -7.07 -6.50 -21.17
CA THR A 697 -7.79 -7.76 -20.97
C THR A 697 -7.20 -8.50 -19.75
N PRO A 698 -8.02 -8.89 -18.75
CA PRO A 698 -7.58 -9.68 -17.60
C PRO A 698 -7.11 -11.07 -18.05
N PHE A 699 -6.29 -11.74 -17.24
CA PHE A 699 -5.83 -13.09 -17.59
C PHE A 699 -6.99 -14.11 -17.66
N LEU A 700 -7.18 -14.78 -18.80
CA LEU A 700 -8.39 -15.56 -19.07
C LEU A 700 -8.24 -17.04 -18.70
N PHE A 701 -8.91 -17.45 -17.62
CA PHE A 701 -9.19 -18.83 -17.26
C PHE A 701 -10.53 -19.31 -17.84
N GLN A 702 -10.63 -20.61 -18.10
CA GLN A 702 -11.88 -21.28 -18.47
C GLN A 702 -11.90 -22.71 -17.91
N ALA A 703 -13.07 -23.29 -17.63
CA ALA A 703 -13.18 -24.61 -16.99
C ALA A 703 -14.05 -25.65 -17.74
N GLY A 704 -14.55 -25.31 -18.93
CA GLY A 704 -15.44 -26.15 -19.72
C GLY A 704 -14.68 -27.10 -20.64
N THR A 705 -14.90 -28.39 -20.46
CA THR A 705 -14.23 -29.48 -21.19
C THR A 705 -15.15 -30.26 -22.15
N SER A 706 -16.38 -29.79 -22.37
CA SER A 706 -17.26 -30.31 -23.44
C SER A 706 -16.71 -29.97 -24.83
N SER A 707 -17.30 -30.46 -25.91
CA SER A 707 -16.89 -30.11 -27.29
C SER A 707 -16.96 -28.59 -27.52
N ALA A 708 -18.11 -27.97 -27.24
CA ALA A 708 -18.30 -26.52 -27.31
C ALA A 708 -17.37 -25.78 -26.33
N GLY A 709 -17.20 -26.30 -25.11
CA GLY A 709 -16.29 -25.73 -24.12
C GLY A 709 -14.82 -25.78 -24.55
N SER A 710 -14.40 -26.86 -25.20
CA SER A 710 -13.04 -27.05 -25.70
C SER A 710 -12.75 -26.16 -26.90
N ASP A 711 -13.71 -25.98 -27.80
CA ASP A 711 -13.57 -25.04 -28.92
C ASP A 711 -13.49 -23.59 -28.44
N PHE A 712 -14.35 -23.22 -27.47
CA PHE A 712 -14.32 -21.93 -26.80
C PHE A 712 -13.00 -21.70 -26.07
N ALA A 713 -12.51 -22.67 -25.29
CA ALA A 713 -11.25 -22.59 -24.58
C ALA A 713 -10.06 -22.48 -25.55
N ALA A 714 -10.05 -23.28 -26.61
CA ALA A 714 -9.04 -23.20 -27.66
C ALA A 714 -9.00 -21.81 -28.32
N THR A 715 -10.12 -21.08 -28.33
CA THR A 715 -10.20 -19.71 -28.89
C THR A 715 -9.77 -18.64 -27.86
N HIS A 716 -10.30 -18.68 -26.64
CA HIS A 716 -10.26 -17.57 -25.68
C HIS A 716 -9.45 -17.81 -24.40
N ALA A 717 -9.11 -19.06 -24.06
CA ALA A 717 -8.45 -19.32 -22.79
C ALA A 717 -6.94 -19.09 -22.91
N GLU A 718 -6.36 -18.46 -21.90
CA GLU A 718 -4.91 -18.46 -21.63
C GLU A 718 -4.55 -19.51 -20.59
N ALA A 719 -5.52 -19.92 -19.78
CA ALA A 719 -5.44 -21.08 -18.92
C ALA A 719 -6.76 -21.87 -18.88
N ILE A 720 -6.66 -23.18 -18.76
CA ILE A 720 -7.80 -24.05 -18.51
C ILE A 720 -7.69 -24.69 -17.13
N PHE A 721 -8.82 -24.75 -16.44
CA PHE A 721 -8.98 -25.48 -15.19
C PHE A 721 -9.64 -26.83 -15.48
N VAL A 722 -9.00 -27.92 -15.07
CA VAL A 722 -9.46 -29.29 -15.30
C VAL A 722 -9.54 -30.06 -13.99
N SER A 723 -10.49 -30.99 -13.91
CA SER A 723 -10.69 -31.87 -12.75
C SER A 723 -10.88 -33.31 -13.20
N GLY A 724 -10.17 -34.23 -12.57
CA GLY A 724 -10.24 -35.66 -12.82
C GLY A 724 -9.51 -36.42 -11.73
N HIS A 725 -9.89 -37.67 -11.50
CA HIS A 725 -9.37 -38.47 -10.38
C HIS A 725 -7.98 -39.08 -10.67
N SER A 726 -7.52 -39.10 -11.93
CA SER A 726 -6.20 -39.63 -12.31
C SER A 726 -5.60 -38.92 -13.54
N PRO A 727 -4.25 -38.93 -13.69
CA PRO A 727 -3.58 -38.28 -14.82
C PRO A 727 -4.02 -38.83 -16.19
N SER A 728 -4.24 -40.14 -16.29
CA SER A 728 -4.64 -40.83 -17.52
C SER A 728 -6.01 -40.39 -18.04
N VAL A 729 -6.90 -39.92 -17.17
CA VAL A 729 -8.22 -39.39 -17.55
C VAL A 729 -8.10 -38.01 -18.18
N LEU A 730 -7.13 -37.20 -17.73
CA LEU A 730 -6.96 -35.82 -18.22
C LEU A 730 -6.10 -35.72 -19.47
N ARG A 731 -5.11 -36.61 -19.64
CA ARG A 731 -4.16 -36.54 -20.75
C ARG A 731 -4.83 -36.41 -22.13
N PRO A 732 -5.80 -37.26 -22.51
CA PRO A 732 -6.44 -37.15 -23.83
C PRO A 732 -7.20 -35.84 -24.03
N LYS A 733 -7.85 -35.33 -22.97
CA LYS A 733 -8.60 -34.06 -22.99
C LYS A 733 -7.65 -32.87 -23.19
N ILE A 734 -6.51 -32.89 -22.50
CA ILE A 734 -5.47 -31.86 -22.60
C ILE A 734 -4.86 -31.84 -24.01
N ASP A 735 -4.52 -33.01 -24.56
CA ASP A 735 -3.99 -33.14 -25.91
C ASP A 735 -4.99 -32.63 -26.96
N ALA A 736 -6.28 -32.96 -26.80
CA ALA A 736 -7.33 -32.52 -27.72
C ALA A 736 -7.48 -30.99 -27.73
N ILE A 737 -7.53 -30.33 -26.57
CA ILE A 737 -7.64 -28.85 -26.49
C ILE A 737 -6.41 -28.18 -27.09
N ARG A 738 -5.22 -28.71 -26.83
CA ARG A 738 -3.97 -28.20 -27.40
C ARG A 738 -3.91 -28.38 -28.92
N ALA A 739 -4.39 -29.51 -29.45
CA ALA A 739 -4.52 -29.72 -30.88
C ALA A 739 -5.55 -28.77 -31.51
N LEU A 740 -6.66 -28.48 -30.84
CA LEU A 740 -7.64 -27.49 -31.29
C LEU A 740 -7.04 -26.08 -31.33
N ALA A 741 -6.26 -25.70 -30.31
CA ALA A 741 -5.54 -24.42 -30.28
C ALA A 741 -4.57 -24.29 -31.47
N ALA A 742 -3.81 -25.35 -31.78
CA ALA A 742 -2.94 -25.40 -32.96
C ALA A 742 -3.71 -25.19 -34.26
N LYS A 743 -4.86 -25.87 -34.42
CA LYS A 743 -5.73 -25.74 -35.61
C LYS A 743 -6.27 -24.32 -35.79
N LYS A 744 -6.46 -23.59 -34.69
CA LYS A 744 -6.88 -22.17 -34.69
C LYS A 744 -5.71 -21.18 -34.83
N GLY A 745 -4.50 -21.68 -35.06
CA GLY A 745 -3.30 -20.86 -35.29
C GLY A 745 -2.64 -20.31 -34.02
N ARG A 746 -3.00 -20.84 -32.84
CA ARG A 746 -2.37 -20.49 -31.55
C ARG A 746 -1.25 -21.46 -31.23
N ASP A 747 -0.26 -21.02 -30.45
CA ASP A 747 0.70 -21.94 -29.86
C ASP A 747 -0.03 -22.81 -28.80
N PRO A 748 -0.01 -24.14 -28.90
CA PRO A 748 -0.63 -25.03 -27.91
C PRO A 748 -0.13 -24.81 -26.48
N ARG A 749 1.09 -24.30 -26.30
CA ARG A 749 1.69 -23.98 -25.01
C ARG A 749 1.32 -22.59 -24.48
N SER A 750 0.59 -21.79 -25.27
CA SER A 750 -0.06 -20.55 -24.81
C SER A 750 -1.23 -20.83 -23.87
N ILE A 751 -1.82 -22.03 -23.91
CA ILE A 751 -2.86 -22.47 -22.97
C ILE A 751 -2.22 -23.26 -21.83
N LYS A 752 -2.21 -22.67 -20.63
CA LYS A 752 -1.75 -23.34 -19.41
C LYS A 752 -2.83 -24.23 -18.83
N VAL A 753 -2.48 -25.41 -18.35
CA VAL A 753 -3.44 -26.36 -17.78
C VAL A 753 -3.23 -26.48 -16.28
N PHE A 754 -4.28 -26.21 -15.50
CA PHE A 754 -4.27 -26.35 -14.04
C PHE A 754 -5.21 -27.48 -13.63
N ALA A 755 -4.69 -28.49 -12.93
CA ALA A 755 -5.53 -29.56 -12.36
C ALA A 755 -5.92 -29.24 -10.91
N THR A 756 -7.12 -29.64 -10.48
CA THR A 756 -7.45 -29.67 -9.04
C THR A 756 -6.51 -30.63 -8.32
N PHE A 757 -5.99 -30.26 -7.16
CA PHE A 757 -5.24 -31.18 -6.29
C PHE A 757 -5.44 -30.82 -4.83
N THR A 758 -5.72 -31.80 -3.97
CA THR A 758 -5.95 -31.57 -2.53
C THR A 758 -4.85 -32.26 -1.71
N PRO A 759 -3.84 -31.51 -1.24
CA PRO A 759 -2.76 -32.07 -0.44
C PRO A 759 -3.15 -32.16 1.04
N ILE A 760 -2.67 -33.19 1.72
CA ILE A 760 -2.67 -33.31 3.18
C ILE A 760 -1.22 -33.50 3.59
N ILE A 761 -0.59 -32.42 4.05
CA ILE A 761 0.85 -32.38 4.28
C ILE A 761 1.11 -32.42 5.78
N ALA A 762 2.15 -33.16 6.16
CA ALA A 762 2.79 -33.13 7.48
C ALA A 762 4.30 -33.38 7.29
N GLU A 763 5.09 -33.33 8.35
CA GLU A 763 6.55 -33.48 8.29
C GLU A 763 6.97 -34.88 7.81
N THR A 764 6.19 -35.91 8.16
CA THR A 764 6.40 -37.30 7.73
C THR A 764 5.17 -37.89 7.06
N ASN A 765 5.34 -39.01 6.35
CA ASN A 765 4.22 -39.70 5.72
C ASN A 765 3.23 -40.24 6.76
N GLU A 766 3.73 -40.74 7.88
CA GLU A 766 2.93 -41.30 8.97
C GLU A 766 2.02 -40.23 9.58
N LEU A 767 2.58 -39.05 9.90
CA LEU A 767 1.81 -37.92 10.43
C LEU A 767 0.75 -37.42 9.43
N ALA A 768 1.06 -37.44 8.12
CA ALA A 768 0.11 -37.05 7.10
C ALA A 768 -1.07 -38.04 7.00
N GLN A 769 -0.82 -39.34 7.18
CA GLN A 769 -1.85 -40.36 7.23
C GLN A 769 -2.71 -40.26 8.50
N GLU A 770 -2.08 -40.05 9.67
CA GLU A 770 -2.80 -39.79 10.92
C GLU A 770 -3.74 -38.58 10.78
N LYS A 771 -3.23 -37.51 10.16
CA LYS A 771 -4.02 -36.32 9.86
C LYS A 771 -5.16 -36.58 8.89
N LEU A 772 -4.96 -37.40 7.86
CA LEU A 772 -6.06 -37.82 6.97
C LEU A 772 -7.15 -38.57 7.76
N VAL A 773 -6.77 -39.46 8.68
CA VAL A 773 -7.73 -40.17 9.56
C VAL A 773 -8.50 -39.18 10.42
N GLU A 774 -7.83 -38.17 10.97
CA GLU A 774 -8.48 -37.12 11.76
C GLU A 774 -9.47 -36.30 10.91
N LEU A 775 -9.05 -35.83 9.74
CA LEU A 775 -9.90 -35.06 8.82
C LEU A 775 -11.16 -35.83 8.40
N LYS A 776 -11.05 -37.16 8.21
CA LYS A 776 -12.18 -38.03 7.88
C LYS A 776 -13.25 -38.07 8.98
N LYS A 777 -12.93 -37.81 10.25
CA LYS A 777 -13.93 -37.74 11.34
C LYS A 777 -14.92 -36.58 11.14
N TYR A 778 -14.49 -35.52 10.47
CA TYR A 778 -15.30 -34.33 10.22
C TYR A 778 -15.96 -34.30 8.84
N ALA A 779 -15.49 -35.13 7.90
CA ALA A 779 -16.06 -35.26 6.56
C ALA A 779 -17.60 -35.48 6.58
N SER A 780 -18.30 -34.93 5.59
CA SER A 780 -19.73 -35.12 5.39
C SER A 780 -20.00 -35.88 4.10
N THR A 781 -20.34 -37.16 4.23
CA THR A 781 -20.71 -38.03 3.11
C THR A 781 -21.94 -37.50 2.37
N ILE A 782 -22.98 -37.06 3.10
CA ILE A 782 -24.16 -36.41 2.49
C ILE A 782 -23.76 -35.12 1.76
N GLY A 783 -22.88 -34.30 2.34
CA GLY A 783 -22.37 -33.12 1.66
C GLY A 783 -21.65 -33.45 0.35
N GLY A 784 -20.84 -34.52 0.35
CA GLY A 784 -20.19 -35.05 -0.86
C GLY A 784 -21.21 -35.49 -1.90
N LEU A 785 -22.23 -36.25 -1.50
CA LEU A 785 -23.33 -36.67 -2.38
C LEU A 785 -24.09 -35.48 -2.97
N VAL A 786 -24.36 -34.44 -2.20
CA VAL A 786 -25.00 -33.21 -2.68
C VAL A 786 -24.17 -32.54 -3.78
N LEU A 787 -22.86 -32.39 -3.55
CA LEU A 787 -21.95 -31.78 -4.52
C LEU A 787 -21.90 -32.61 -5.81
N VAL A 788 -21.68 -33.92 -5.71
CA VAL A 788 -21.57 -34.79 -6.89
C VAL A 788 -22.89 -34.88 -7.64
N SER A 789 -24.02 -35.04 -6.95
CA SER A 789 -25.35 -35.07 -7.58
C SER A 789 -25.60 -33.78 -8.36
N GLY A 790 -25.19 -32.64 -7.79
CA GLY A 790 -25.19 -31.37 -8.49
C GLY A 790 -24.34 -31.38 -9.75
N TRP A 791 -23.06 -31.75 -9.63
CA TRP A 791 -22.10 -31.73 -10.73
C TRP A 791 -22.46 -32.67 -11.89
N THR A 792 -23.04 -33.83 -11.60
CA THR A 792 -23.40 -34.85 -12.59
C THR A 792 -24.82 -34.71 -13.12
N GLY A 793 -25.73 -34.11 -12.34
CA GLY A 793 -27.16 -34.15 -12.60
C GLY A 793 -27.84 -35.45 -12.17
N ILE A 794 -27.11 -36.40 -11.56
CA ILE A 794 -27.64 -37.67 -11.07
C ILE A 794 -28.10 -37.49 -9.62
N ASP A 795 -29.36 -37.75 -9.30
CA ASP A 795 -29.82 -37.79 -7.91
C ASP A 795 -29.36 -39.10 -7.24
N LEU A 796 -28.18 -39.04 -6.59
CA LEU A 796 -27.56 -40.21 -5.96
C LEU A 796 -28.37 -40.77 -4.78
N SER A 797 -29.36 -40.03 -4.25
CA SER A 797 -30.26 -40.53 -3.20
C SER A 797 -31.21 -41.64 -3.69
N ARG A 798 -31.43 -41.72 -5.01
CA ARG A 798 -32.32 -42.69 -5.64
C ARG A 798 -31.62 -43.97 -6.09
N LEU A 799 -30.29 -44.00 -6.03
CA LEU A 799 -29.51 -45.16 -6.44
C LEU A 799 -29.19 -46.05 -5.23
N PRO A 800 -29.25 -47.39 -5.36
CA PRO A 800 -28.71 -48.28 -4.33
C PRO A 800 -27.22 -47.98 -4.09
N LEU A 801 -26.79 -47.99 -2.83
CA LEU A 801 -25.44 -47.55 -2.41
C LEU A 801 -24.28 -48.25 -3.13
N ASP A 802 -24.49 -49.50 -3.54
CA ASP A 802 -23.46 -50.36 -4.14
C ASP A 802 -23.71 -50.60 -5.65
N LYS A 803 -24.70 -49.92 -6.24
CA LYS A 803 -24.93 -49.89 -7.70
C LYS A 803 -23.80 -49.11 -8.37
N GLU A 804 -23.28 -49.64 -9.46
CA GLU A 804 -22.35 -48.90 -10.32
C GLU A 804 -23.09 -47.75 -11.03
N ILE A 805 -22.50 -46.56 -10.94
CA ILE A 805 -23.04 -45.33 -11.57
C ILE A 805 -22.69 -45.38 -13.06
N SER A 806 -23.72 -45.33 -13.92
CA SER A 806 -23.55 -45.32 -15.37
C SER A 806 -24.07 -44.02 -16.00
N LYS A 807 -23.83 -43.83 -17.32
CA LYS A 807 -24.33 -42.64 -18.04
C LYS A 807 -25.85 -42.63 -18.13
N GLU A 808 -26.47 -43.81 -18.17
CA GLU A 808 -27.92 -44.01 -18.23
C GLU A 808 -28.64 -43.57 -16.94
N ASP A 809 -27.91 -43.42 -15.82
CA ASP A 809 -28.46 -42.94 -14.55
C ASP A 809 -28.69 -41.43 -14.50
N SER A 810 -28.20 -40.68 -15.49
CA SER A 810 -28.43 -39.24 -15.60
C SER A 810 -29.79 -38.93 -16.21
N ALA A 811 -30.67 -38.32 -15.42
CA ALA A 811 -32.01 -37.91 -15.85
C ALA A 811 -32.03 -36.62 -16.69
N GLU A 812 -30.89 -35.90 -16.78
CA GLU A 812 -30.80 -34.61 -17.44
C GLU A 812 -29.68 -34.60 -18.51
N ALA A 813 -30.06 -34.69 -19.78
CA ALA A 813 -29.14 -34.69 -20.92
C ALA A 813 -28.32 -33.37 -21.09
N HIS A 814 -28.74 -32.27 -20.44
CA HIS A 814 -28.19 -30.92 -20.63
C HIS A 814 -27.17 -30.50 -19.55
N LYS A 815 -26.88 -31.34 -18.54
CA LYS A 815 -25.85 -31.10 -17.50
C LYS A 815 -24.48 -31.68 -17.91
N VAL A 816 -23.42 -31.30 -17.19
CA VAL A 816 -22.00 -31.41 -17.59
C VAL A 816 -21.57 -32.85 -17.94
N THR A 817 -21.70 -33.20 -19.22
CA THR A 817 -21.35 -34.51 -19.80
C THR A 817 -19.89 -34.91 -19.51
N SER A 818 -19.00 -33.93 -19.38
CA SER A 818 -17.56 -34.18 -19.16
C SER A 818 -17.19 -34.62 -17.74
N ILE A 819 -18.05 -34.37 -16.74
CA ILE A 819 -17.86 -34.85 -15.35
C ILE A 819 -18.33 -36.29 -15.20
N LEU A 820 -19.36 -36.71 -15.97
CA LEU A 820 -19.80 -38.11 -16.03
C LEU A 820 -18.70 -39.04 -16.58
N ASP A 821 -17.86 -38.55 -17.50
CA ASP A 821 -16.72 -39.31 -18.02
C ASP A 821 -15.69 -39.71 -16.94
N ASN A 822 -15.65 -38.99 -15.81
CA ASN A 822 -14.80 -39.33 -14.67
C ASN A 822 -15.28 -40.59 -13.94
N PHE A 823 -16.56 -40.96 -14.07
CA PHE A 823 -17.14 -42.15 -13.46
C PHE A 823 -17.14 -43.35 -14.42
N THR A 824 -17.09 -43.12 -15.73
CA THR A 824 -17.06 -44.20 -16.74
C THR A 824 -15.67 -44.69 -17.10
N THR A 825 -14.61 -44.00 -16.66
CA THR A 825 -13.23 -44.40 -16.93
C THR A 825 -12.64 -45.04 -15.68
N ALA A 826 -12.49 -46.36 -15.67
CA ALA A 826 -11.87 -47.10 -14.58
C ALA A 826 -10.39 -46.70 -14.43
N SER A 827 -9.96 -46.44 -13.19
CA SER A 827 -8.54 -46.32 -12.85
C SER A 827 -8.11 -47.52 -12.01
N LYS A 828 -6.79 -47.75 -11.90
CA LYS A 828 -6.26 -48.83 -11.04
C LYS A 828 -6.71 -48.68 -9.58
N GLU A 829 -6.93 -47.46 -9.12
CA GLU A 829 -7.33 -47.16 -7.74
C GLU A 829 -8.85 -47.22 -7.54
N HIS A 830 -9.64 -46.90 -8.57
CA HIS A 830 -11.10 -46.93 -8.54
C HIS A 830 -11.65 -47.62 -9.81
N PRO A 831 -11.80 -48.96 -9.78
CA PRO A 831 -12.24 -49.71 -10.96
C PRO A 831 -13.74 -49.58 -11.23
N ARG A 832 -14.55 -49.27 -10.21
CA ARG A 832 -16.00 -49.02 -10.31
C ARG A 832 -16.42 -47.91 -9.36
N TRP A 833 -17.36 -47.07 -9.77
CA TRP A 833 -17.88 -45.98 -8.95
C TRP A 833 -19.30 -46.29 -8.48
N THR A 834 -19.52 -46.27 -7.16
CA THR A 834 -20.83 -46.45 -6.53
C THR A 834 -21.18 -45.24 -5.67
N PRO A 835 -22.46 -44.98 -5.35
CA PRO A 835 -22.83 -43.88 -4.46
C PRO A 835 -22.08 -43.90 -3.12
N ARG A 836 -21.79 -45.09 -2.57
CA ARG A 836 -20.96 -45.23 -1.35
C ARG A 836 -19.55 -44.69 -1.55
N LEU A 837 -18.84 -45.14 -2.59
CA LEU A 837 -17.48 -44.70 -2.86
C LEU A 837 -17.43 -43.21 -3.21
N VAL A 838 -18.42 -42.71 -3.95
CA VAL A 838 -18.56 -41.28 -4.26
C VAL A 838 -18.74 -40.46 -2.99
N ALA A 839 -19.60 -40.91 -2.07
CA ALA A 839 -19.84 -40.22 -0.81
C ALA A 839 -18.57 -40.12 0.05
N GLU A 840 -17.75 -41.18 0.06
CA GLU A 840 -16.48 -41.22 0.79
C GLU A 840 -15.41 -40.35 0.12
N HIS A 841 -15.26 -40.46 -1.20
CA HIS A 841 -14.24 -39.73 -1.96
C HIS A 841 -14.55 -38.22 -1.99
N ALA A 842 -15.78 -37.84 -2.33
CA ALA A 842 -16.17 -36.43 -2.48
C ALA A 842 -16.26 -35.65 -1.16
N ALA A 843 -16.17 -36.33 -0.01
CA ALA A 843 -16.20 -35.67 1.27
C ALA A 843 -14.89 -34.93 1.62
N ILE A 844 -13.78 -35.26 0.94
CA ILE A 844 -12.49 -34.56 1.04
C ILE A 844 -11.95 -34.34 -0.37
N GLY A 845 -11.77 -33.09 -0.79
CA GLY A 845 -11.16 -32.76 -2.09
C GLY A 845 -12.05 -32.91 -3.32
N GLY A 846 -13.34 -33.17 -3.16
CA GLY A 846 -14.31 -33.29 -4.27
C GLY A 846 -14.02 -34.48 -5.17
N LEU A 847 -13.97 -34.27 -6.49
CA LEU A 847 -13.62 -35.32 -7.48
C LEU A 847 -12.16 -35.23 -7.98
N GLY A 848 -11.35 -34.40 -7.32
CA GLY A 848 -9.92 -34.27 -7.62
C GLY A 848 -9.08 -35.27 -6.80
N PRO A 849 -7.82 -35.46 -7.16
CA PRO A 849 -6.89 -36.27 -6.38
C PRO A 849 -6.68 -35.70 -4.97
N VAL A 850 -6.64 -36.60 -4.00
CA VAL A 850 -6.22 -36.32 -2.62
C VAL A 850 -4.93 -37.08 -2.37
N SER A 851 -3.88 -36.38 -1.94
CA SER A 851 -2.59 -37.01 -1.62
C SER A 851 -2.16 -36.62 -0.21
N ALA A 852 -1.92 -37.64 0.63
CA ALA A 852 -1.47 -37.47 2.01
C ALA A 852 -0.03 -37.97 2.15
N GLY A 853 0.89 -37.08 2.51
CA GLY A 853 2.30 -37.43 2.68
C GLY A 853 3.17 -36.28 3.15
N SER A 854 4.46 -36.58 3.32
CA SER A 854 5.51 -35.58 3.54
C SER A 854 5.68 -34.65 2.33
N PRO A 855 6.36 -33.49 2.46
CA PRO A 855 6.53 -32.58 1.33
C PRO A 855 7.21 -33.24 0.11
N PRO A 856 8.24 -34.09 0.27
CA PRO A 856 8.79 -34.85 -0.87
C PRO A 856 7.77 -35.76 -1.56
N THR A 857 6.98 -36.51 -0.79
CA THR A 857 5.95 -37.42 -1.34
C THR A 857 4.90 -36.66 -2.14
N VAL A 858 4.41 -35.53 -1.61
CA VAL A 858 3.42 -34.71 -2.31
C VAL A 858 4.04 -34.07 -3.56
N ALA A 859 5.29 -33.60 -3.50
CA ALA A 859 6.00 -33.08 -4.66
C ALA A 859 6.23 -34.15 -5.75
N ASP A 860 6.52 -35.39 -5.37
CA ASP A 860 6.63 -36.53 -6.31
C ASP A 860 5.32 -36.77 -7.05
N GLU A 861 4.18 -36.70 -6.34
CA GLU A 861 2.86 -36.79 -6.99
C GLU A 861 2.61 -35.62 -7.93
N LEU A 862 2.96 -34.38 -7.56
CA LEU A 862 2.82 -33.24 -8.49
C LEU A 862 3.68 -33.41 -9.75
N GLU A 863 4.93 -33.87 -9.62
CA GLU A 863 5.80 -34.18 -10.77
C GLU A 863 5.23 -35.32 -11.64
N ARG A 864 4.63 -36.35 -11.01
CA ARG A 864 3.94 -37.43 -11.71
C ARG A 864 2.79 -36.90 -12.55
N TRP A 865 1.92 -36.07 -11.98
CA TRP A 865 0.81 -35.45 -12.70
C TRP A 865 1.29 -34.58 -13.87
N VAL A 866 2.35 -33.80 -13.67
CA VAL A 866 2.97 -33.01 -14.75
C VAL A 866 3.47 -33.89 -15.89
N ARG A 867 4.13 -35.01 -15.58
CA ARG A 867 4.67 -35.94 -16.58
C ARG A 867 3.57 -36.71 -17.32
N GLU A 868 2.59 -37.24 -16.59
CA GLU A 868 1.60 -38.17 -17.13
C GLU A 868 0.41 -37.45 -17.79
N ALA A 869 -0.05 -36.34 -17.21
CA ALA A 869 -1.17 -35.55 -17.76
C ALA A 869 -0.73 -34.35 -18.61
N ASP A 870 0.54 -33.93 -18.54
CA ASP A 870 1.06 -32.70 -19.17
C ASP A 870 0.36 -31.41 -18.66
N VAL A 871 0.06 -31.38 -17.37
CA VAL A 871 -0.41 -30.16 -16.67
C VAL A 871 0.73 -29.15 -16.49
N ASP A 872 0.40 -27.86 -16.42
CA ASP A 872 1.34 -26.75 -16.19
C ASP A 872 1.34 -26.29 -14.71
N GLY A 873 0.32 -26.68 -13.95
CA GLY A 873 0.19 -26.30 -12.56
C GLY A 873 -1.04 -26.91 -11.89
N PHE A 874 -1.32 -26.44 -10.67
CA PHE A 874 -2.38 -26.97 -9.82
C PHE A 874 -3.20 -25.86 -9.17
N ASN A 875 -4.51 -26.05 -9.15
CA ASN A 875 -5.44 -25.34 -8.29
C ASN A 875 -5.57 -26.16 -6.99
N ILE A 876 -4.91 -25.69 -5.94
CA ILE A 876 -4.80 -26.39 -4.67
C ILE A 876 -6.07 -26.21 -3.85
N GLY A 877 -6.84 -27.29 -3.71
CA GLY A 877 -8.01 -27.35 -2.85
C GLY A 877 -7.63 -27.48 -1.38
N TYR A 878 -8.39 -26.83 -0.50
CA TYR A 878 -8.20 -26.95 0.95
C TYR A 878 -9.11 -28.03 1.55
N VAL A 879 -8.63 -28.68 2.62
CA VAL A 879 -9.48 -29.48 3.51
C VAL A 879 -9.96 -28.63 4.67
N THR A 880 -9.03 -27.98 5.38
CA THR A 880 -9.31 -26.93 6.37
C THR A 880 -8.66 -25.62 5.91
N THR A 881 -9.27 -24.49 6.25
CA THR A 881 -8.74 -23.17 5.89
C THR A 881 -8.52 -22.26 7.10
N PRO A 882 -7.38 -21.53 7.20
CA PRO A 882 -6.26 -21.49 6.25
C PRO A 882 -5.27 -22.67 6.36
N GLY A 883 -5.48 -23.63 7.25
CA GLY A 883 -4.49 -24.69 7.58
C GLY A 883 -3.84 -25.40 6.38
N THR A 884 -4.62 -25.88 5.40
CA THR A 884 -4.04 -26.50 4.20
C THR A 884 -3.14 -25.52 3.41
N PHE A 885 -3.51 -24.24 3.36
CA PHE A 885 -2.69 -23.22 2.69
C PHE A 885 -1.42 -22.88 3.47
N GLU A 886 -1.48 -22.88 4.81
CA GLU A 886 -0.30 -22.71 5.68
C GLU A 886 0.72 -23.81 5.37
N GLU A 887 0.29 -25.06 5.32
CA GLU A 887 1.17 -26.20 5.04
C GLU A 887 1.74 -26.18 3.61
N VAL A 888 0.94 -25.74 2.63
CA VAL A 888 1.42 -25.58 1.26
C VAL A 888 2.51 -24.51 1.20
N VAL A 889 2.31 -23.39 1.89
CA VAL A 889 3.25 -22.27 1.95
C VAL A 889 4.53 -22.64 2.71
N ASP A 890 4.39 -23.29 3.86
CA ASP A 890 5.49 -23.52 4.80
C ASP A 890 6.25 -24.81 4.52
N LEU A 891 5.64 -25.81 3.88
CA LEU A 891 6.24 -27.14 3.67
C LEU A 891 6.40 -27.50 2.18
N LEU A 892 5.34 -27.38 1.37
CA LEU A 892 5.37 -27.85 -0.03
C LEU A 892 6.13 -26.92 -0.98
N ILE A 893 5.85 -25.61 -0.96
CA ILE A 893 6.52 -24.66 -1.85
C ILE A 893 8.05 -24.64 -1.65
N PRO A 894 8.58 -24.66 -0.41
CA PRO A 894 10.03 -24.81 -0.19
C PRO A 894 10.62 -26.05 -0.85
N GLU A 895 9.92 -27.19 -0.81
CA GLU A 895 10.35 -28.43 -1.47
C GLU A 895 10.36 -28.29 -3.00
N LEU A 896 9.31 -27.69 -3.59
CA LEU A 896 9.25 -27.43 -5.04
C LEU A 896 10.37 -26.48 -5.50
N ARG A 897 10.72 -25.47 -4.68
CA ARG A 897 11.84 -24.57 -4.94
C ARG A 897 13.18 -25.29 -4.84
N ARG A 898 13.36 -26.15 -3.83
CA ARG A 898 14.57 -26.97 -3.66
C ARG A 898 14.82 -27.88 -4.87
N ARG A 899 13.74 -28.38 -5.48
CA ARG A 899 13.78 -29.18 -6.72
C ARG A 899 14.00 -28.36 -8.00
N GLY A 900 13.95 -27.03 -7.93
CA GLY A 900 14.10 -26.15 -9.09
C GLY A 900 12.94 -26.21 -10.09
N ILE A 901 11.75 -26.66 -9.64
CA ILE A 901 10.58 -26.86 -10.51
C ILE A 901 9.47 -25.84 -10.25
N TYR A 902 9.70 -24.78 -9.48
CA TYR A 902 8.67 -23.77 -9.17
C TYR A 902 8.68 -22.59 -10.16
N GLY A 903 7.54 -22.34 -10.80
CA GLY A 903 7.41 -21.37 -11.90
C GLY A 903 6.94 -19.97 -11.50
N LYS A 904 7.16 -19.01 -12.39
CA LYS A 904 6.57 -17.66 -12.32
C LYS A 904 5.39 -17.56 -13.28
N GLY A 905 4.35 -16.83 -12.88
CA GLY A 905 3.16 -16.58 -13.70
C GLY A 905 3.42 -15.65 -14.90
N GLN A 906 2.42 -15.54 -15.77
CA GLN A 906 2.42 -14.66 -16.94
C GLN A 906 1.45 -13.48 -16.78
N LYS A 907 1.62 -12.42 -17.57
CA LYS A 907 0.76 -11.22 -17.57
C LYS A 907 0.60 -10.68 -18.99
N GLY A 908 -0.56 -10.08 -19.26
CA GLY A 908 -0.88 -9.41 -20.52
C GLY A 908 -1.25 -10.38 -21.66
N LEU A 909 -2.04 -9.87 -22.60
CA LEU A 909 -2.60 -10.65 -23.69
C LEU A 909 -1.54 -10.98 -24.76
N ARG A 910 -1.36 -12.28 -25.04
CA ARG A 910 -0.39 -12.75 -26.04
C ARG A 910 -0.78 -12.39 -27.48
N ASP A 911 0.21 -12.23 -28.35
CA ASP A 911 0.00 -11.86 -29.76
C ASP A 911 -0.71 -12.95 -30.59
N ASP A 912 -0.61 -14.22 -30.16
CA ASP A 912 -1.31 -15.34 -30.80
C ASP A 912 -2.75 -15.50 -30.28
N HIS A 913 -3.19 -14.69 -29.31
CA HIS A 913 -4.52 -14.77 -28.73
C HIS A 913 -5.57 -14.03 -29.60
N GLU A 914 -6.80 -14.55 -29.69
CA GLU A 914 -7.87 -13.97 -30.53
C GLU A 914 -8.14 -12.48 -30.18
N GLY A 915 -8.16 -12.14 -28.89
CA GLY A 915 -8.34 -10.76 -28.43
C GLY A 915 -7.29 -9.76 -28.95
N SER A 916 -6.09 -10.21 -29.35
CA SER A 916 -5.04 -9.32 -29.89
C SER A 916 -5.44 -8.66 -31.21
N ARG A 917 -6.36 -9.27 -31.97
CA ARG A 917 -6.96 -8.72 -33.20
C ARG A 917 -7.82 -7.48 -32.95
N TYR A 918 -8.19 -7.27 -31.69
CA TYR A 918 -8.99 -6.12 -31.26
C TYR A 918 -8.11 -4.98 -30.72
N ARG A 919 -6.78 -5.10 -30.73
CA ARG A 919 -5.91 -3.95 -30.36
C ARG A 919 -6.23 -2.75 -31.25
N TYR A 920 -6.26 -1.57 -30.65
CA TYR A 920 -6.67 -0.31 -31.28
C TYR A 920 -6.11 -0.10 -32.70
N ASP A 921 -4.81 -0.35 -32.89
CA ASP A 921 -4.09 -0.07 -34.14
C ASP A 921 -4.44 -1.02 -35.29
N VAL A 922 -4.97 -2.21 -34.99
CA VAL A 922 -5.28 -3.25 -35.99
C VAL A 922 -6.77 -3.54 -36.12
N TYR A 923 -7.57 -3.18 -35.11
CA TYR A 923 -9.00 -3.47 -35.11
C TYR A 923 -9.73 -2.69 -36.20
N LYS A 924 -10.52 -3.41 -37.01
CA LYS A 924 -11.48 -2.87 -37.98
C LYS A 924 -12.89 -3.16 -37.47
N GLU A 925 -13.80 -2.20 -37.56
CA GLU A 925 -15.19 -2.42 -37.11
C GLU A 925 -15.84 -3.56 -37.91
N ASP A 926 -16.49 -4.48 -37.19
CA ASP A 926 -17.25 -5.56 -37.80
C ASP A 926 -18.47 -5.01 -38.54
N PRO A 927 -18.87 -5.62 -39.68
CA PRO A 927 -20.15 -5.29 -40.30
C PRO A 927 -21.32 -5.58 -39.34
N PRO A 928 -22.44 -4.84 -39.45
CA PRO A 928 -23.60 -5.08 -38.61
C PRO A 928 -24.16 -6.50 -38.84
N TYR A 929 -24.53 -7.19 -37.75
CA TYR A 929 -25.17 -8.49 -37.83
C TYR A 929 -26.47 -8.41 -38.64
N LYS A 930 -26.61 -9.31 -39.60
CA LYS A 930 -27.83 -9.57 -40.36
C LYS A 930 -28.42 -10.90 -39.88
N PRO A 931 -29.69 -10.96 -39.45
CA PRO A 931 -30.36 -12.22 -39.14
C PRO A 931 -30.30 -13.19 -40.34
N GLU A 932 -30.19 -14.49 -40.09
CA GLU A 932 -30.09 -15.51 -41.16
C GLU A 932 -31.25 -15.46 -42.17
N GLU A 933 -32.43 -14.95 -41.76
CA GLU A 933 -33.58 -14.72 -42.65
C GLU A 933 -33.37 -13.60 -43.70
N GLU A 934 -32.49 -12.63 -43.44
CA GLU A 934 -32.14 -11.54 -44.38
C GLU A 934 -30.90 -11.85 -45.24
N ALA A 935 -30.17 -12.94 -44.96
CA ALA A 935 -28.98 -13.33 -45.70
C ALA A 935 -29.27 -14.30 -46.87
N GLN A 936 -30.50 -14.82 -46.95
CA GLN A 936 -31.00 -15.68 -48.03
C GLN A 936 -31.97 -14.97 -48.99
N ALA A 937 -32.26 -13.68 -48.75
CA ALA A 937 -32.96 -12.78 -49.67
C ALA A 937 -31.94 -11.87 -50.37
#